data_AF-A0AAD2HRE4-F1
#
_entry.id   AF-A0AAD2HRE4-F1
#
_cell.length_a   1.000
_cell.length_b   1.000
_cell.length_c   1.000
_cell.angle_alpha   90.00
_cell.angle_beta   90.00
_cell.angle_gamma   90.00
#
_symmetry.space_group_name_H-M   'P 1'
#
loop_
_entity.id
_entity.type
_entity.pdbx_description
1 polymer ?
#
loop_
_entity_poly.entity_id
_entity_poly.type
_entity_poly.pdbx_seq_one_letter_code
_entity_poly.pdbx_strand_id
1 'polypeptide(L)'
;MSPSHSTIESLESAWAALVALCLLLAVGALSLRTRLAPKDSETIHQLGGLPLLSAWLFFTQRYDFLIDTFKKTGQKMFRFRVLQYQVVALSGEDGRRFFFGERNLSMEEGFRILGGPTPNPRDINIDTMTDASVPFIKHVHTLLRKDRLENMLPELLKDTHQSMLRLGSRGRLNPFEDMYNLVFQMTVRMATCRELAEERSTVSRLLELFALHEKTSSPISLLFPWLPGRSKRTKEAATRELFDILARYVSLRRNAVEPSSDGIDLLMQAGYDDTTNISYTLGVIFAGVTNTGINVCWCLIYLGARPDWKDRITAEVQRLLSRYGNPLDPTHIQFAAVPLHAWEDEMPMLETFLKETMRFTMAGTALRRNVGTNIVIANSGKQIRPKDFIAYSLGDAHFDAEIYEDPFAFDPSRFEEQIRSPKAVYPFLGWGAGVLAFQPNNVALPCDLSAEQSHSYESCRALGATFETRAQRETSASAAREPSRLTNAERLARRLPLKPPTRRSSARRAAASAQAAARGYIQVFAVDNAGSLGTPLGFVSSGTLRGAQYTVVPGRDAALVVAQNGGGPGRAGELVTLNSDSPTPAYLGLVQGRDDTSSTLSAGRNVNYLYLASTEHTSPNGGPQNVRNSVNNAFGGRGLTSESVVWTTDSSTNVLSAQWTNPDGSRAPTVPFVQGAAIYFSGNPQAFQQAYPAPIRRIVLVFVPA
;
A
#
# COMPACT_ATOMS: atom_id res chain seq x y z
N MET A 1 -42.62 9.75 53.62
CA MET A 1 -41.39 9.16 54.21
C MET A 1 -40.41 8.94 53.08
N SER A 2 -39.47 9.87 52.86
CA SER A 2 -38.34 9.61 51.94
C SER A 2 -37.28 8.82 52.71
N PRO A 3 -36.61 7.83 52.09
CA PRO A 3 -35.52 7.15 52.75
C PRO A 3 -34.40 8.16 53.04
N SER A 4 -33.77 8.04 54.21
CA SER A 4 -32.65 8.88 54.60
C SER A 4 -31.46 8.65 53.65
N HIS A 5 -30.66 9.69 53.39
CA HIS A 5 -29.46 9.58 52.53
C HIS A 5 -28.52 8.42 52.92
N SER A 6 -28.45 8.07 54.22
CA SER A 6 -27.63 6.97 54.73
C SER A 6 -28.03 5.58 54.21
N THR A 7 -29.33 5.35 53.97
CA THR A 7 -29.82 4.06 53.47
C THR A 7 -29.46 3.83 52.00
N ILE A 8 -29.33 4.90 51.20
CA ILE A 8 -28.98 4.82 49.78
C ILE A 8 -27.50 4.50 49.60
N GLU A 9 -26.61 5.16 50.34
CA GLU A 9 -25.16 4.88 50.31
C GLU A 9 -24.84 3.45 50.78
N SER A 10 -25.56 2.93 51.78
CA SER A 10 -25.39 1.55 52.25
C SER A 10 -25.75 0.52 51.17
N LEU A 11 -26.81 0.78 50.39
CA LEU A 11 -27.21 -0.09 49.28
C LEU A 11 -26.20 -0.02 48.13
N GLU A 12 -25.71 1.16 47.77
CA GLU A 12 -24.70 1.31 46.72
C GLU A 12 -23.40 0.59 47.08
N SER A 13 -22.96 0.66 48.34
CA SER A 13 -21.78 -0.07 48.82
C SER A 13 -21.98 -1.59 48.80
N ALA A 14 -23.18 -2.07 49.15
CA ALA A 14 -23.52 -3.48 49.10
C ALA A 14 -23.57 -4.01 47.66
N TRP A 15 -24.13 -3.23 46.72
CA TRP A 15 -24.13 -3.55 45.29
C TRP A 15 -22.72 -3.58 44.71
N ALA A 16 -21.87 -2.61 45.06
CA ALA A 16 -20.48 -2.59 44.61
C ALA A 16 -19.69 -3.81 45.13
N ALA A 17 -19.89 -4.18 46.40
CA ALA A 17 -19.28 -5.38 46.99
C ALA A 17 -19.78 -6.68 46.32
N LEU A 18 -21.07 -6.77 46.00
CA LEU A 18 -21.67 -7.92 45.33
C LEU A 18 -21.16 -8.06 43.89
N VAL A 19 -21.04 -6.96 43.16
CA VAL A 19 -20.45 -6.93 41.81
C VAL A 19 -18.98 -7.34 41.85
N ALA A 20 -18.20 -6.83 42.82
CA ALA A 20 -16.80 -7.22 43.00
C ALA A 20 -16.65 -8.71 43.31
N LEU A 21 -17.51 -9.27 44.18
CA LEU A 21 -17.52 -10.69 44.51
C LEU A 21 -17.89 -11.57 43.31
N CYS A 22 -18.92 -11.18 42.53
CA CYS A 22 -19.31 -11.86 41.30
C CYS A 22 -18.18 -11.84 40.26
N LEU A 23 -17.46 -10.72 40.11
CA LEU A 23 -16.29 -10.63 39.24
C LEU A 23 -15.17 -11.54 39.72
N LEU A 24 -14.87 -11.57 41.02
CA LEU A 24 -13.86 -12.46 41.60
C LEU A 24 -14.20 -13.94 41.42
N LEU A 25 -15.47 -14.32 41.62
CA LEU A 25 -15.93 -15.69 41.42
C LEU A 25 -15.92 -16.09 39.94
N ALA A 26 -16.32 -15.21 39.03
CA ALA A 26 -16.24 -15.44 37.60
C ALA A 26 -14.79 -15.61 37.13
N VAL A 27 -13.88 -14.78 37.66
CA VAL A 27 -12.44 -14.88 37.42
C VAL A 27 -11.86 -16.19 37.98
N GLY A 28 -12.24 -16.56 39.21
CA GLY A 28 -11.84 -17.81 39.86
C GLY A 28 -12.31 -19.05 39.09
N ALA A 29 -13.58 -19.07 38.65
CA ALA A 29 -14.15 -20.15 37.86
C ALA A 29 -13.48 -20.28 36.48
N LEU A 30 -13.16 -19.15 35.83
CA LEU A 30 -12.43 -19.14 34.56
C LEU A 30 -10.99 -19.64 34.71
N SER A 31 -10.31 -19.25 35.79
CA SER A 31 -8.98 -19.75 36.14
C SER A 31 -8.98 -21.25 36.46
N LEU A 32 -10.01 -21.74 37.17
CA LEU A 32 -10.13 -23.16 37.49
C LEU A 32 -10.45 -23.99 36.25
N ARG A 33 -11.33 -23.51 35.36
CA ARG A 33 -11.66 -24.16 34.08
C ARG A 33 -10.46 -24.26 33.14
N THR A 34 -9.59 -23.25 33.11
CA THR A 34 -8.36 -23.30 32.31
C THR A 34 -7.30 -24.26 32.88
N ARG A 35 -7.26 -24.45 34.21
CA ARG A 35 -6.40 -25.44 34.86
C ARG A 35 -6.89 -26.88 34.72
N LEU A 36 -8.20 -27.09 34.64
CA LEU A 36 -8.85 -28.40 34.55
C LEU A 36 -9.11 -28.87 33.11
N ALA A 37 -8.80 -28.06 32.09
CA ALA A 37 -8.94 -28.48 30.70
C ALA A 37 -7.94 -29.62 30.40
N PRO A 38 -8.38 -30.73 29.79
CA PRO A 38 -7.51 -31.87 29.51
C PRO A 38 -6.32 -31.47 28.64
N LYS A 39 -5.13 -31.92 29.03
CA LYS A 39 -3.88 -31.77 28.26
C LYS A 39 -3.88 -32.79 27.13
N ASP A 40 -4.58 -32.50 26.04
CA ASP A 40 -4.50 -33.31 24.84
C ASP A 40 -3.21 -33.01 24.07
N SER A 41 -2.41 -34.04 23.80
CA SER A 41 -1.13 -33.91 23.07
C SER A 41 -1.29 -33.42 21.63
N GLU A 42 -2.48 -33.60 21.05
CA GLU A 42 -2.85 -33.15 19.70
C GLU A 42 -3.24 -31.66 19.64
N THR A 43 -3.44 -31.02 20.80
CA THR A 43 -3.93 -29.63 20.87
C THR A 43 -2.80 -28.65 21.20
N ILE A 44 -2.85 -27.45 20.60
CA ILE A 44 -1.89 -26.39 20.94
C ILE A 44 -2.05 -26.02 22.41
N HIS A 45 -0.94 -25.99 23.16
CA HIS A 45 -0.91 -25.69 24.58
C HIS A 45 -1.65 -24.39 24.91
N GLN A 46 -2.72 -24.46 25.69
CA GLN A 46 -3.43 -23.27 26.16
C GLN A 46 -2.73 -22.70 27.38
N LEU A 47 -2.22 -21.48 27.26
CA LEU A 47 -1.67 -20.70 28.37
C LEU A 47 -2.79 -20.45 29.38
N GLY A 48 -2.58 -20.91 30.60
CA GLY A 48 -3.47 -20.63 31.74
C GLY A 48 -3.32 -19.21 32.26
N GLY A 49 -4.12 -18.85 33.26
CA GLY A 49 -4.07 -17.53 33.90
C GLY A 49 -5.18 -16.58 33.44
N LEU A 50 -5.08 -15.32 33.85
CA LEU A 50 -6.10 -14.31 33.59
C LEU A 50 -5.96 -13.75 32.16
N PRO A 51 -6.99 -13.88 31.29
CA PRO A 51 -6.92 -13.37 29.92
C PRO A 51 -6.56 -11.89 29.83
N LEU A 52 -7.04 -11.08 30.78
CA LEU A 52 -6.72 -9.64 30.82
C LEU A 52 -5.24 -9.38 31.11
N LEU A 53 -4.60 -10.21 31.94
CA LEU A 53 -3.17 -10.09 32.23
C LEU A 53 -2.34 -10.50 31.00
N SER A 54 -2.69 -11.60 30.34
CA SER A 54 -2.03 -12.01 29.09
C SER A 54 -2.18 -10.94 28.01
N ALA A 55 -3.37 -10.36 27.87
CA ALA A 55 -3.64 -9.27 26.95
C ALA A 55 -2.81 -8.02 27.29
N TRP A 56 -2.75 -7.65 28.57
CA TRP A 56 -1.96 -6.50 29.04
C TRP A 56 -0.47 -6.67 28.74
N LEU A 57 0.12 -7.82 29.09
CA LEU A 57 1.53 -8.13 28.81
C LEU A 57 1.78 -8.17 27.31
N PHE A 58 0.85 -8.70 26.52
CA PHE A 58 0.96 -8.73 25.06
C PHE A 58 0.98 -7.33 24.41
N PHE A 59 0.34 -6.33 25.02
CA PHE A 59 0.36 -4.96 24.50
C PHE A 59 1.47 -4.08 25.10
N THR A 60 1.94 -4.38 26.32
CA THR A 60 2.94 -3.56 27.02
C THR A 60 4.37 -4.10 26.94
N GLN A 61 4.53 -5.42 26.86
CA GLN A 61 5.82 -6.13 26.89
C GLN A 61 5.78 -7.32 25.92
N ARG A 62 5.34 -7.06 24.67
CA ARG A 62 5.00 -8.12 23.72
C ARG A 62 6.14 -9.10 23.45
N TYR A 63 7.34 -8.58 23.20
CA TYR A 63 8.52 -9.39 22.91
C TYR A 63 8.85 -10.31 24.10
N ASP A 64 9.02 -9.72 25.29
CA ASP A 64 9.34 -10.46 26.51
C ASP A 64 8.27 -11.48 26.83
N PHE A 65 6.99 -11.10 26.74
CA PHE A 65 5.87 -12.02 26.97
C PHE A 65 5.94 -13.25 26.07
N LEU A 66 6.17 -13.09 24.77
CA LEU A 66 6.23 -14.21 23.84
C LEU A 66 7.46 -15.08 24.12
N ILE A 67 8.66 -14.47 24.16
CA ILE A 67 9.93 -15.18 24.30
C ILE A 67 10.03 -15.89 25.66
N ASP A 68 9.68 -15.21 26.76
CA ASP A 68 9.66 -15.83 28.07
C ASP A 68 8.65 -16.97 28.16
N THR A 69 7.49 -16.86 27.51
CA THR A 69 6.50 -17.93 27.54
C THR A 69 7.00 -19.16 26.80
N PHE A 70 7.66 -19.00 25.64
CA PHE A 70 8.31 -20.12 24.96
C PHE A 70 9.41 -20.76 25.82
N LYS A 71 10.27 -19.94 26.45
CA LYS A 71 11.32 -20.43 27.37
C LYS A 71 10.75 -21.17 28.58
N LYS A 72 9.75 -20.60 29.26
CA LYS A 72 9.14 -21.16 30.48
C LYS A 72 8.34 -22.43 30.22
N THR A 73 7.65 -22.51 29.07
CA THR A 73 6.79 -23.67 28.75
C THR A 73 7.52 -24.78 28.01
N GLY A 74 8.66 -24.48 27.38
CA GLY A 74 9.37 -25.38 26.46
C GLY A 74 8.57 -25.71 25.19
N GLN A 75 7.42 -25.08 24.97
CA GLN A 75 6.57 -25.31 23.81
C GLN A 75 7.02 -24.41 22.65
N LYS A 76 6.94 -24.90 21.41
CA LYS A 76 7.13 -24.07 20.20
C LYS A 76 5.86 -23.33 19.77
N MET A 77 4.72 -23.68 20.36
CA MET A 77 3.40 -23.08 20.06
C MET A 77 2.55 -23.03 21.32
N PHE A 78 1.94 -21.88 21.58
CA PHE A 78 0.96 -21.75 22.66
C PHE A 78 -0.20 -20.84 22.27
N ARG A 79 -1.32 -21.00 22.97
CA ARG A 79 -2.57 -20.26 22.79
C ARG A 79 -2.85 -19.40 24.00
N PHE A 80 -3.25 -18.15 23.77
CA PHE A 80 -3.71 -17.26 24.83
C PHE A 80 -4.88 -16.42 24.31
N ARG A 81 -5.54 -15.70 25.22
CA ARG A 81 -6.66 -14.84 24.86
C ARG A 81 -6.29 -13.38 24.98
N VAL A 82 -6.69 -12.61 23.99
CA VAL A 82 -6.75 -11.15 24.03
C VAL A 82 -8.22 -10.79 23.94
N LEU A 83 -8.85 -10.55 25.11
CA LEU A 83 -10.29 -10.37 25.24
C LEU A 83 -11.07 -11.55 24.61
N GLN A 84 -11.95 -11.28 23.64
CA GLN A 84 -12.69 -12.29 22.88
C GLN A 84 -11.86 -13.02 21.83
N TYR A 85 -10.65 -12.53 21.52
CA TYR A 85 -9.83 -13.06 20.44
C TYR A 85 -8.89 -14.15 20.95
N GLN A 86 -8.86 -15.25 20.22
CA GLN A 86 -7.92 -16.33 20.44
C GLN A 86 -6.65 -16.04 19.63
N VAL A 87 -5.48 -16.05 20.29
CA VAL A 87 -4.18 -15.82 19.67
C VAL A 87 -3.31 -17.06 19.82
N VAL A 88 -2.68 -17.48 18.73
CA VAL A 88 -1.71 -18.57 18.67
C VAL A 88 -0.32 -17.99 18.42
N ALA A 89 0.56 -18.09 19.39
CA ALA A 89 1.96 -17.72 19.24
C ALA A 89 2.76 -18.88 18.65
N LEU A 90 3.60 -18.59 17.65
CA LEU A 90 4.48 -19.56 16.98
C LEU A 90 5.96 -19.16 17.17
N SER A 91 6.84 -20.16 17.29
CA SER A 91 8.30 -20.01 17.41
C SER A 91 9.01 -21.13 16.62
N GLY A 92 10.28 -20.88 16.28
CA GLY A 92 11.16 -21.80 15.57
C GLY A 92 10.90 -21.85 14.06
N GLU A 93 11.75 -22.59 13.35
CA GLU A 93 11.75 -22.66 11.90
C GLU A 93 10.41 -23.15 11.32
N ASP A 94 9.78 -24.18 11.91
CA ASP A 94 8.48 -24.68 11.45
C ASP A 94 7.37 -23.64 11.60
N GLY A 95 7.35 -22.94 12.74
CA GLY A 95 6.41 -21.84 12.99
C GLY A 95 6.61 -20.71 11.98
N ARG A 96 7.87 -20.36 11.70
CA ARG A 96 8.26 -19.34 10.72
C ARG A 96 7.86 -19.73 9.30
N ARG A 97 8.17 -20.95 8.86
CA ARG A 97 7.78 -21.49 7.54
C ARG A 97 6.27 -21.46 7.35
N PHE A 98 5.52 -21.90 8.37
CA PHE A 98 4.06 -21.86 8.35
C PHE A 98 3.52 -20.43 8.27
N PHE A 99 3.98 -19.54 9.16
CA PHE A 99 3.47 -18.18 9.27
C PHE A 99 3.65 -17.38 7.97
N PHE A 100 4.82 -17.50 7.33
CA PHE A 100 5.12 -16.76 6.10
C PHE A 100 4.72 -17.49 4.82
N GLY A 101 4.49 -18.81 4.87
CA GLY A 101 4.12 -19.62 3.70
C GLY A 101 2.62 -19.83 3.49
N GLU A 102 1.80 -19.72 4.53
CA GLU A 102 0.37 -20.02 4.45
C GLU A 102 -0.44 -18.88 3.79
N ARG A 103 -1.26 -19.25 2.79
CA ARG A 103 -2.03 -18.31 1.96
C ARG A 103 -3.31 -17.82 2.63
N ASN A 104 -3.88 -18.61 3.54
CA ASN A 104 -5.14 -18.29 4.22
C ASN A 104 -4.96 -17.40 5.47
N LEU A 105 -3.74 -16.93 5.74
CA LEU A 105 -3.44 -16.03 6.85
C LEU A 105 -3.40 -14.58 6.36
N SER A 106 -4.42 -13.79 6.71
CA SER A 106 -4.52 -12.36 6.36
C SER A 106 -3.77 -11.48 7.37
N MET A 107 -2.84 -10.68 6.88
CA MET A 107 -2.11 -9.68 7.67
C MET A 107 -3.01 -8.50 8.07
N GLU A 108 -3.79 -7.99 7.11
CA GLU A 108 -4.71 -6.87 7.29
C GLU A 108 -5.66 -7.10 8.47
N GLU A 109 -6.32 -8.27 8.49
CA GLU A 109 -7.21 -8.65 9.59
C GLU A 109 -6.45 -8.86 10.92
N GLY A 110 -5.18 -9.28 10.85
CA GLY A 110 -4.30 -9.42 12.00
C GLY A 110 -3.99 -8.08 12.67
N PHE A 111 -3.57 -7.10 11.87
CA PHE A 111 -3.19 -5.76 12.35
C PHE A 111 -4.39 -4.87 12.64
N ARG A 112 -5.52 -5.03 11.95
CA ARG A 112 -6.74 -4.25 12.20
C ARG A 112 -7.25 -4.38 13.65
N ILE A 113 -7.08 -5.55 14.25
CA ILE A 113 -7.61 -5.86 15.59
C ILE A 113 -6.51 -5.82 16.66
N LEU A 114 -5.30 -6.28 16.35
CA LEU A 114 -4.21 -6.43 17.33
C LEU A 114 -2.95 -5.61 17.02
N GLY A 115 -2.93 -4.91 15.88
CA GLY A 115 -1.74 -4.26 15.30
C GLY A 115 -1.37 -2.89 15.87
N GLY A 116 -2.33 -2.14 16.41
CA GLY A 116 -2.05 -0.91 17.15
C GLY A 116 -2.39 0.40 16.39
N PRO A 117 -1.50 1.41 16.41
CA PRO A 117 -1.83 2.83 16.29
C PRO A 117 -2.02 3.36 14.85
N THR A 118 -2.21 2.53 13.83
CA THR A 118 -2.29 3.05 12.45
C THR A 118 -3.53 3.95 12.28
N PRO A 119 -3.38 5.17 11.74
CA PRO A 119 -4.51 6.03 11.43
C PRO A 119 -5.49 5.34 10.47
N ASN A 120 -6.73 5.17 10.90
CA ASN A 120 -7.75 4.49 10.11
C ASN A 120 -8.86 5.48 9.71
N PRO A 121 -9.19 5.63 8.41
CA PRO A 121 -10.33 6.44 7.97
C PRO A 121 -11.66 6.05 8.64
N ARG A 122 -11.84 4.78 9.02
CA ARG A 122 -13.01 4.33 9.78
C ARG A 122 -13.08 4.94 11.19
N ASP A 123 -11.96 5.38 11.78
CA ASP A 123 -11.97 6.11 13.07
C ASP A 123 -12.75 7.44 12.96
N ILE A 124 -12.91 7.98 11.75
CA ILE A 124 -13.68 9.20 11.46
C ILE A 124 -14.92 8.94 10.60
N ASN A 125 -15.41 7.69 10.57
CA ASN A 125 -16.57 7.23 9.79
C ASN A 125 -16.43 7.46 8.27
N ILE A 126 -15.21 7.36 7.75
CA ILE A 126 -14.95 7.37 6.31
C ILE A 126 -14.77 5.93 5.85
N ASP A 127 -15.74 5.45 5.07
CA ASP A 127 -15.65 4.15 4.40
C ASP A 127 -14.82 4.28 3.13
N THR A 128 -13.66 3.64 3.09
CA THR A 128 -12.83 3.52 1.89
C THR A 128 -13.32 2.35 1.03
N MET A 129 -13.43 2.55 -0.29
CA MET A 129 -14.01 1.56 -1.21
C MET A 129 -13.21 0.26 -1.40
N THR A 130 -12.04 0.12 -0.76
CA THR A 130 -11.14 -1.02 -0.95
C THR A 130 -10.88 -1.75 0.38
N ASP A 131 -11.43 -2.96 0.53
CA ASP A 131 -10.84 -4.03 1.35
C ASP A 131 -9.74 -4.67 0.48
N ALA A 132 -8.48 -4.29 0.68
CA ALA A 132 -7.30 -5.13 0.42
C ALA A 132 -5.99 -4.33 0.56
N SER A 133 -5.10 -4.86 1.40
CA SER A 133 -3.65 -4.62 1.40
C SER A 133 -2.93 -4.78 0.03
N VAL A 134 -3.52 -5.48 -0.94
CA VAL A 134 -2.91 -5.74 -2.27
C VAL A 134 -2.81 -4.47 -3.14
N PRO A 135 -3.87 -3.64 -3.26
CA PRO A 135 -3.79 -2.27 -3.77
C PRO A 135 -2.68 -1.42 -3.14
N PHE A 136 -2.51 -1.41 -1.81
CA PHE A 136 -1.48 -0.59 -1.12
C PHE A 136 -0.06 -0.87 -1.68
N ILE A 137 0.31 -2.15 -1.76
CA ILE A 137 1.68 -2.57 -2.05
C ILE A 137 2.03 -2.36 -3.52
N LYS A 138 1.06 -2.59 -4.44
CA LYS A 138 1.23 -2.23 -5.85
C LYS A 138 1.53 -0.75 -6.05
N HIS A 139 0.97 0.14 -5.21
CA HIS A 139 1.16 1.58 -5.37
C HIS A 139 2.42 2.08 -4.70
N VAL A 140 2.82 1.48 -3.59
CA VAL A 140 4.16 1.71 -3.04
C VAL A 140 5.24 1.35 -4.06
N HIS A 141 5.08 0.26 -4.82
CA HIS A 141 5.99 -0.03 -5.95
C HIS A 141 6.01 1.08 -7.01
N THR A 142 4.89 1.74 -7.28
CA THR A 142 4.85 2.90 -8.20
C THR A 142 5.60 4.10 -7.64
N LEU A 143 5.51 4.34 -6.32
CA LEU A 143 6.27 5.41 -5.65
C LEU A 143 7.78 5.13 -5.59
N LEU A 144 8.18 3.86 -5.65
CA LEU A 144 9.56 3.39 -5.51
C LEU A 144 10.16 2.88 -6.83
N ARG A 145 9.63 3.32 -7.98
CA ARG A 145 10.24 2.95 -9.26
C ARG A 145 11.61 3.63 -9.39
N LYS A 146 12.58 2.89 -9.92
CA LYS A 146 13.97 3.31 -10.11
C LYS A 146 14.09 4.67 -10.81
N ASP A 147 13.37 4.87 -11.91
CA ASP A 147 13.36 6.12 -12.67
C ASP A 147 12.84 7.30 -11.83
N ARG A 148 11.81 7.09 -11.00
CA ARG A 148 11.29 8.13 -10.12
C ARG A 148 12.28 8.46 -9.00
N LEU A 149 12.89 7.44 -8.41
CA LEU A 149 13.87 7.60 -7.33
C LEU A 149 15.12 8.35 -7.81
N GLU A 150 15.63 8.01 -8.99
CA GLU A 150 16.73 8.73 -9.63
C GLU A 150 16.40 10.22 -9.82
N ASN A 151 15.16 10.53 -10.23
CA ASN A 151 14.70 11.91 -10.39
C ASN A 151 14.47 12.65 -9.06
N MET A 152 14.06 11.96 -7.99
CA MET A 152 13.81 12.56 -6.68
C MET A 152 15.08 12.71 -5.81
N LEU A 153 16.10 11.88 -6.05
CA LEU A 153 17.32 11.82 -5.23
C LEU A 153 17.98 13.19 -4.99
N PRO A 154 18.11 14.09 -5.99
CA PRO A 154 18.68 15.42 -5.76
C PRO A 154 17.92 16.25 -4.72
N GLU A 155 16.58 16.19 -4.71
CA GLU A 155 15.76 16.95 -3.75
C GLU A 155 15.79 16.31 -2.35
N LEU A 156 15.87 14.99 -2.25
CA LEU A 156 16.06 14.28 -0.98
C LEU A 156 17.42 14.61 -0.33
N LEU A 157 18.49 14.66 -1.14
CA LEU A 157 19.82 15.04 -0.68
C LEU A 157 19.92 16.52 -0.32
N LYS A 158 19.13 17.37 -0.99
CA LYS A 158 18.97 18.77 -0.63
C LYS A 158 18.25 18.94 0.71
N ASP A 159 17.20 18.18 0.99
CA ASP A 159 16.55 18.17 2.32
C ASP A 159 17.54 17.74 3.41
N THR A 160 18.35 16.70 3.13
CA THR A 160 19.43 16.25 4.02
C THR A 160 20.44 17.35 4.27
N HIS A 161 20.92 18.02 3.22
CA HIS A 161 21.86 19.13 3.33
C HIS A 161 21.30 20.28 4.19
N GLN A 162 20.04 20.66 3.97
CA GLN A 162 19.38 21.69 4.78
C GLN A 162 19.23 21.29 6.24
N SER A 163 19.05 20.00 6.53
CA SER A 163 19.06 19.49 7.91
C SER A 163 20.44 19.58 8.53
N MET A 164 21.48 19.13 7.81
CA MET A 164 22.87 19.22 8.27
C MET A 164 23.31 20.66 8.55
N LEU A 165 22.93 21.62 7.70
CA LEU A 165 23.20 23.05 7.95
C LEU A 165 22.56 23.57 9.24
N ARG A 166 21.39 23.05 9.62
CA ARG A 166 20.70 23.44 10.87
C ARG A 166 21.38 22.85 12.11
N LEU A 167 21.90 21.63 12.00
CA LEU A 167 22.62 20.96 13.08
C LEU A 167 23.99 21.60 13.35
N GLY A 168 24.54 22.30 12.36
CA GLY A 168 25.85 22.95 12.46
C GLY A 168 27.00 21.96 12.36
N SER A 169 28.22 22.43 12.62
CA SER A 169 29.44 21.65 12.44
C SER A 169 29.84 20.82 13.66
N ARG A 170 29.36 21.17 14.87
CA ARG A 170 29.62 20.49 16.14
C ARG A 170 28.46 20.70 17.11
N GLY A 171 28.13 19.68 17.91
CA GLY A 171 27.08 19.79 18.91
C GLY A 171 26.65 18.44 19.48
N ARG A 172 25.50 18.46 20.16
CA ARG A 172 24.78 17.24 20.58
C ARG A 172 23.56 17.09 19.67
N LEU A 173 23.35 15.87 19.20
CA LEU A 173 22.23 15.47 18.34
C LEU A 173 21.29 14.57 19.15
N ASN A 174 19.98 14.74 19.02
CA ASN A 174 19.03 13.73 19.43
C ASN A 174 18.51 13.03 18.17
N PRO A 175 18.99 11.81 17.83
CA PRO A 175 18.58 11.14 16.60
C PRO A 175 17.05 11.00 16.47
N PHE A 176 16.36 10.70 17.57
CA PHE A 176 14.91 10.50 17.62
C PHE A 176 14.08 11.78 17.44
N GLU A 177 14.72 12.95 17.43
CA GLU A 177 14.09 14.21 17.05
C GLU A 177 14.64 14.68 15.71
N ASP A 178 15.95 14.92 15.63
CA ASP A 178 16.58 15.57 14.49
C ASP A 178 16.53 14.73 13.21
N MET A 179 16.85 13.43 13.33
CA MET A 179 16.84 12.53 12.18
C MET A 179 15.43 12.02 11.88
N TYR A 180 14.62 11.81 12.91
CA TYR A 180 13.21 11.49 12.73
C TYR A 180 12.49 12.58 11.93
N ASN A 181 12.74 13.87 12.23
CA ASN A 181 12.19 15.00 11.49
C ASN A 181 12.66 15.03 10.02
N LEU A 182 13.92 14.70 9.76
CA LEU A 182 14.47 14.63 8.42
C LEU A 182 13.85 13.48 7.62
N VAL A 183 13.76 12.29 8.21
CA VAL A 183 13.08 11.15 7.60
C VAL A 183 11.62 11.50 7.30
N PHE A 184 10.91 12.12 8.25
CA PHE A 184 9.53 12.56 8.04
C PHE A 184 9.40 13.51 6.85
N GLN A 185 10.27 14.53 6.76
CA GLN A 185 10.32 15.46 5.64
C GLN A 185 10.55 14.73 4.30
N MET A 186 11.50 13.78 4.26
CA MET A 186 11.81 13.00 3.07
C MET A 186 10.64 12.09 2.67
N THR A 187 10.00 11.42 3.64
CA THR A 187 8.83 10.58 3.40
C THR A 187 7.68 11.40 2.83
N VAL A 188 7.42 12.57 3.42
CA VAL A 188 6.39 13.48 2.91
C VAL A 188 6.67 13.89 1.47
N ARG A 189 7.92 14.23 1.12
CA ARG A 189 8.30 14.56 -0.27
C ARG A 189 8.02 13.41 -1.24
N MET A 190 8.36 12.18 -0.86
CA MET A 190 8.15 11.04 -1.73
C MET A 190 6.68 10.61 -1.84
N ALA A 191 5.93 10.72 -0.76
CA ALA A 191 4.56 10.21 -0.66
C ALA A 191 3.49 11.20 -1.12
N THR A 192 3.76 12.51 -1.04
CA THR A 192 2.74 13.56 -1.24
C THR A 192 2.92 14.31 -2.55
N CYS A 193 3.12 15.62 -2.49
CA CYS A 193 3.45 16.51 -3.60
C CYS A 193 4.48 17.56 -3.17
N ARG A 194 5.15 18.15 -4.15
CA ARG A 194 6.17 19.17 -3.90
C ARG A 194 5.65 20.34 -3.07
N GLU A 195 4.44 20.82 -3.33
CA GLU A 195 3.85 21.98 -2.64
C GLU A 195 3.68 21.71 -1.14
N LEU A 196 3.25 20.51 -0.76
CA LEU A 196 3.11 20.12 0.64
C LEU A 196 4.50 19.97 1.28
N ALA A 197 5.43 19.28 0.61
CA ALA A 197 6.77 19.03 1.12
C ALA A 197 7.61 20.31 1.30
N GLU A 198 7.38 21.36 0.50
CA GLU A 198 8.06 22.65 0.62
C GLU A 198 7.45 23.54 1.73
N GLU A 199 6.22 23.27 2.17
CA GLU A 199 5.52 24.05 3.19
C GLU A 199 5.85 23.59 4.62
N ARG A 200 6.98 24.06 5.14
CA ARG A 200 7.54 23.63 6.44
C ARG A 200 6.57 23.68 7.63
N SER A 201 5.69 24.68 7.72
CA SER A 201 4.70 24.77 8.79
C SER A 201 3.68 23.65 8.73
N THR A 202 3.24 23.27 7.53
CA THR A 202 2.31 22.17 7.32
C THR A 202 2.98 20.82 7.59
N VAL A 203 4.22 20.61 7.14
CA VAL A 203 4.99 19.39 7.45
C VAL A 203 5.19 19.23 8.97
N SER A 204 5.55 20.31 9.67
CA SER A 204 5.72 20.29 11.12
C SER A 204 4.40 19.95 11.83
N ARG A 205 3.28 20.51 11.34
CA ARG A 205 1.95 20.20 11.88
C ARG A 205 1.54 18.75 11.64
N LEU A 206 1.82 18.19 10.46
CA LEU A 206 1.58 16.78 10.18
C LEU A 206 2.34 15.89 11.17
N LEU A 207 3.63 16.18 11.40
CA LEU A 207 4.44 15.43 12.36
C LEU A 207 3.87 15.49 13.79
N GLU A 208 3.45 16.67 14.27
CA GLU A 208 2.81 16.82 15.58
C GLU A 208 1.54 15.96 15.71
N LEU A 209 0.73 15.93 14.65
CA LEU A 209 -0.51 15.15 14.61
C LEU A 209 -0.23 13.64 14.61
N PHE A 210 0.81 13.18 13.90
CA PHE A 210 1.27 11.80 13.95
C PHE A 210 1.75 11.41 15.35
N ALA A 211 2.59 12.22 15.98
CA ALA A 211 3.06 11.98 17.34
C ALA A 211 1.89 11.97 18.36
N LEU A 212 0.87 12.80 18.15
CA LEU A 212 -0.35 12.79 18.95
C LEU A 212 -1.18 11.52 18.73
N HIS A 213 -1.28 11.06 17.49
CA HIS A 213 -1.96 9.83 17.13
C HIS A 213 -1.31 8.60 17.78
N GLU A 214 0.02 8.52 17.78
CA GLU A 214 0.77 7.47 18.47
C GLU A 214 0.52 7.49 19.99
N LYS A 215 0.64 8.67 20.62
CA LYS A 215 0.42 8.83 22.07
C LYS A 215 -0.99 8.45 22.51
N THR A 216 -1.99 8.65 21.65
CA THR A 216 -3.40 8.36 21.98
C THR A 216 -3.78 6.89 21.76
N SER A 217 -2.91 6.10 21.14
CA SER A 217 -3.10 4.69 20.83
C SER A 217 -2.55 3.77 21.95
N SER A 218 -3.02 4.01 23.17
CA SER A 218 -2.67 3.24 24.37
C SER A 218 -3.20 1.78 24.35
N PRO A 219 -2.62 0.87 25.16
CA PRO A 219 -3.18 -0.47 25.39
C PRO A 219 -4.65 -0.44 25.82
N ILE A 220 -5.07 0.57 26.60
CA ILE A 220 -6.47 0.74 27.04
C ILE A 220 -7.39 1.01 25.85
N SER A 221 -6.99 1.89 24.91
CA SER A 221 -7.78 2.16 23.71
C SER A 221 -7.87 0.97 22.76
N LEU A 222 -6.84 0.12 22.71
CA LEU A 222 -6.86 -1.11 21.90
C LEU A 222 -7.74 -2.20 22.53
N LEU A 223 -7.69 -2.33 23.86
CA LEU A 223 -8.51 -3.31 24.57
C LEU A 223 -9.97 -2.88 24.70
N PHE A 224 -10.23 -1.58 24.83
CA PHE A 224 -11.58 -1.05 25.10
C PHE A 224 -11.95 0.09 24.13
N PRO A 225 -12.05 -0.17 22.81
CA PRO A 225 -12.29 0.87 21.80
C PRO A 225 -13.67 1.56 21.92
N TRP A 226 -14.62 0.93 22.60
CA TRP A 226 -15.94 1.50 22.89
C TRP A 226 -15.94 2.48 24.06
N LEU A 227 -14.86 2.54 24.85
CA LEU A 227 -14.83 3.35 26.06
C LEU A 227 -14.69 4.84 25.69
N PRO A 228 -15.67 5.70 26.04
CA PRO A 228 -15.58 7.13 25.75
C PRO A 228 -14.48 7.74 26.62
N GLY A 229 -13.52 8.43 25.99
CA GLY A 229 -12.41 9.03 26.71
C GLY A 229 -11.79 10.22 25.96
N ARG A 230 -11.06 11.06 26.69
CA ARG A 230 -10.29 12.18 26.10
C ARG A 230 -9.35 11.68 25.01
N SER A 231 -8.64 10.56 25.26
CA SER A 231 -7.74 9.94 24.29
C SER A 231 -8.43 9.62 22.96
N LYS A 232 -9.64 9.04 23.00
CA LYS A 232 -10.41 8.72 21.80
C LYS A 232 -10.80 9.97 21.02
N ARG A 233 -11.34 11.00 21.69
CA ARG A 233 -11.71 12.27 21.05
C ARG A 233 -10.50 12.99 20.46
N THR A 234 -9.37 12.96 21.15
CA THR A 234 -8.11 13.53 20.67
C THR A 234 -7.59 12.77 19.46
N LYS A 235 -7.67 11.43 19.45
CA LYS A 235 -7.32 10.59 18.30
C LYS A 235 -8.19 10.92 17.10
N GLU A 236 -9.52 10.94 17.27
CA GLU A 236 -10.48 11.29 16.20
C GLU A 236 -10.24 12.69 15.64
N ALA A 237 -10.00 13.68 16.50
CA ALA A 237 -9.69 15.04 16.09
C ALA A 237 -8.37 15.14 15.31
N ALA A 238 -7.32 14.45 15.77
CA ALA A 238 -6.03 14.40 15.10
C ALA A 238 -6.12 13.72 13.73
N THR A 239 -6.81 12.57 13.65
CA THR A 239 -7.05 11.86 12.38
C THR A 239 -7.84 12.71 11.39
N ARG A 240 -8.85 13.46 11.86
CA ARG A 240 -9.60 14.38 11.02
C ARG A 240 -8.72 15.49 10.47
N GLU A 241 -7.89 16.11 11.31
CA GLU A 241 -7.00 17.19 10.86
C GLU A 241 -5.94 16.69 9.87
N LEU A 242 -5.38 15.49 10.09
CA LEU A 242 -4.50 14.81 9.13
C LEU A 242 -5.18 14.64 7.76
N PHE A 243 -6.43 14.17 7.78
CA PHE A 243 -7.23 13.96 6.58
C PHE A 243 -7.52 15.30 5.86
N ASP A 244 -7.92 16.33 6.59
CA ASP A 244 -8.24 17.66 6.06
C ASP A 244 -7.02 18.34 5.42
N ILE A 245 -5.83 18.22 6.04
CA ILE A 245 -4.57 18.72 5.48
C ILE A 245 -4.31 18.04 4.14
N LEU A 246 -4.34 16.71 4.08
CA LEU A 246 -4.07 15.97 2.85
C LEU A 246 -5.14 16.25 1.78
N ALA A 247 -6.42 16.32 2.16
CA ALA A 247 -7.52 16.64 1.26
C ALA A 247 -7.32 17.97 0.54
N ARG A 248 -6.77 18.97 1.24
CA ARG A 248 -6.44 20.28 0.66
C ARG A 248 -5.43 20.14 -0.49
N TYR A 249 -4.37 19.34 -0.32
CA TYR A 249 -3.35 19.17 -1.37
C TYR A 249 -3.80 18.23 -2.49
N VAL A 250 -4.60 17.20 -2.17
CA VAL A 250 -5.27 16.39 -3.19
C VAL A 250 -6.15 17.28 -4.05
N SER A 251 -6.98 18.15 -3.47
CA SER A 251 -7.78 19.11 -4.23
C SER A 251 -6.92 20.10 -5.02
N LEU A 252 -5.82 20.60 -4.45
CA LEU A 252 -4.89 21.50 -5.14
C LEU A 252 -4.31 20.83 -6.39
N ARG A 253 -3.80 19.61 -6.26
CA ARG A 253 -3.20 18.85 -7.36
C ARG A 253 -4.22 18.42 -8.40
N ARG A 254 -5.45 18.06 -7.98
CA ARG A 254 -6.57 17.74 -8.89
C ARG A 254 -6.90 18.91 -9.84
N ASN A 255 -6.72 20.14 -9.38
CA ASN A 255 -6.96 21.36 -10.15
C ASN A 255 -5.71 21.92 -10.84
N ALA A 256 -4.57 21.24 -10.75
CA ALA A 256 -3.34 21.65 -11.42
C ALA A 256 -3.45 21.45 -12.94
N VAL A 257 -2.80 22.32 -13.71
CA VAL A 257 -2.82 22.28 -15.19
C VAL A 257 -2.04 21.07 -15.73
N GLU A 258 -0.93 20.73 -15.06
CA GLU A 258 -0.03 19.66 -15.47
C GLU A 258 0.14 18.65 -14.32
N PRO A 259 -0.06 17.34 -14.59
CA PRO A 259 0.27 16.28 -13.64
C PRO A 259 1.79 16.25 -13.37
N SER A 260 2.17 16.00 -12.11
CA SER A 260 3.55 15.77 -11.71
C SER A 260 3.83 14.28 -11.54
N SER A 261 5.10 13.92 -11.32
CA SER A 261 5.54 12.59 -10.90
C SER A 261 5.44 12.39 -9.37
N ASP A 262 4.70 13.25 -8.67
CA ASP A 262 4.56 13.19 -7.22
C ASP A 262 3.56 12.11 -6.79
N GLY A 263 3.62 11.70 -5.53
CA GLY A 263 2.83 10.56 -5.03
C GLY A 263 1.32 10.76 -5.13
N ILE A 264 0.82 11.95 -4.79
CA ILE A 264 -0.61 12.30 -4.92
C ILE A 264 -1.06 12.19 -6.38
N ASP A 265 -0.27 12.73 -7.31
CA ASP A 265 -0.58 12.71 -8.74
C ASP A 265 -0.50 11.31 -9.32
N LEU A 266 0.45 10.49 -8.89
CA LEU A 266 0.54 9.08 -9.28
C LEU A 266 -0.67 8.27 -8.81
N LEU A 267 -1.15 8.52 -7.59
CA LEU A 267 -2.38 7.89 -7.09
C LEU A 267 -3.62 8.39 -7.85
N MET A 268 -3.67 9.66 -8.24
CA MET A 268 -4.75 10.18 -9.10
C MET A 268 -4.71 9.58 -10.51
N GLN A 269 -3.51 9.44 -11.09
CA GLN A 269 -3.28 8.82 -12.40
C GLN A 269 -3.63 7.32 -12.37
N ALA A 270 -3.45 6.66 -11.23
CA ALA A 270 -3.88 5.29 -10.99
C ALA A 270 -5.41 5.14 -10.84
N GLY A 271 -6.17 6.25 -10.87
CA GLY A 271 -7.63 6.23 -10.86
C GLY A 271 -8.27 6.20 -9.48
N TYR A 272 -7.52 6.48 -8.41
CA TYR A 272 -8.10 6.58 -7.07
C TYR A 272 -8.93 7.84 -6.91
N ASP A 273 -10.07 7.69 -6.23
CA ASP A 273 -10.83 8.83 -5.72
C ASP A 273 -10.05 9.57 -4.63
N ASP A 274 -10.46 10.80 -4.36
CA ASP A 274 -9.75 11.69 -3.43
C ASP A 274 -9.65 11.07 -2.03
N THR A 275 -10.73 10.46 -1.52
CA THR A 275 -10.78 9.83 -0.19
C THR A 275 -9.76 8.71 -0.06
N THR A 276 -9.69 7.88 -1.09
CA THR A 276 -8.79 6.74 -1.16
C THR A 276 -7.35 7.22 -1.32
N ASN A 277 -7.10 8.22 -2.16
CA ASN A 277 -5.79 8.87 -2.32
C ASN A 277 -5.27 9.46 -0.99
N ILE A 278 -6.13 10.19 -0.26
CA ILE A 278 -5.80 10.74 1.07
C ILE A 278 -5.44 9.61 2.04
N SER A 279 -6.28 8.57 2.12
CA SER A 279 -6.09 7.45 3.03
C SER A 279 -4.80 6.69 2.73
N TYR A 280 -4.51 6.45 1.45
CA TYR A 280 -3.26 5.84 1.00
C TYR A 280 -2.05 6.69 1.32
N THR A 281 -2.10 7.98 0.99
CA THR A 281 -1.02 8.93 1.27
C THR A 281 -0.72 8.98 2.77
N LEU A 282 -1.76 9.01 3.61
CA LEU A 282 -1.63 8.96 5.07
C LEU A 282 -0.95 7.66 5.53
N GLY A 283 -1.40 6.53 4.98
CA GLY A 283 -0.81 5.21 5.25
C GLY A 283 0.66 5.13 4.86
N VAL A 284 1.04 5.62 3.69
CA VAL A 284 2.44 5.62 3.21
C VAL A 284 3.32 6.50 4.09
N ILE A 285 2.84 7.67 4.55
CA ILE A 285 3.62 8.51 5.47
C ILE A 285 3.81 7.80 6.81
N PHE A 286 2.74 7.25 7.40
CA PHE A 286 2.82 6.52 8.66
C PHE A 286 3.80 5.35 8.57
N ALA A 287 3.65 4.58 7.49
CA ALA A 287 4.48 3.43 7.18
C ALA A 287 5.96 3.84 7.02
N GLY A 288 6.25 4.77 6.11
CA GLY A 288 7.60 5.18 5.78
C GLY A 288 8.39 5.70 6.98
N VAL A 289 7.73 6.40 7.91
CA VAL A 289 8.39 7.05 9.04
C VAL A 289 8.61 6.09 10.21
N THR A 290 7.64 5.23 10.51
CA THR A 290 7.69 4.37 11.71
C THR A 290 8.92 3.46 11.71
N ASN A 291 9.25 2.82 10.59
CA ASN A 291 10.44 1.96 10.52
C ASN A 291 11.70 2.74 10.13
N THR A 292 11.64 3.59 9.11
CA THR A 292 12.85 4.30 8.63
C THR A 292 13.40 5.22 9.70
N GLY A 293 12.51 5.95 10.39
CA GLY A 293 12.90 6.88 11.45
C GLY A 293 13.64 6.13 12.56
N ILE A 294 13.07 5.04 13.06
CA ILE A 294 13.67 4.22 14.12
C ILE A 294 15.00 3.60 13.67
N ASN A 295 15.07 3.04 12.45
CA ASN A 295 16.28 2.40 11.94
C ASN A 295 17.43 3.41 11.76
N VAL A 296 17.17 4.58 11.18
CA VAL A 296 18.19 5.64 11.06
C VAL A 296 18.70 6.06 12.44
N CYS A 297 17.80 6.24 13.42
CA CYS A 297 18.17 6.65 14.76
C CYS A 297 19.11 5.63 15.43
N TRP A 298 18.74 4.35 15.40
CA TRP A 298 19.57 3.28 15.95
C TRP A 298 20.85 3.05 15.17
N CYS A 299 20.82 3.20 13.84
CA CYS A 299 21.99 3.12 12.99
C CYS A 299 23.05 4.14 13.46
N LEU A 300 22.66 5.40 13.67
CA LEU A 300 23.58 6.43 14.18
C LEU A 300 24.08 6.15 15.60
N ILE A 301 23.24 5.60 16.47
CA ILE A 301 23.64 5.20 17.82
C ILE A 301 24.71 4.10 17.75
N TYR A 302 24.47 3.06 16.96
CA TYR A 302 25.43 1.97 16.78
C TYR A 302 26.71 2.43 16.10
N LEU A 303 26.63 3.32 15.10
CA LEU A 303 27.80 3.94 14.45
C LEU A 303 28.63 4.74 15.47
N GLY A 304 27.96 5.50 16.34
CA GLY A 304 28.63 6.23 17.42
C GLY A 304 29.28 5.31 18.46
N ALA A 305 28.72 4.11 18.68
CA ALA A 305 29.27 3.10 19.57
C ALA A 305 30.35 2.21 18.91
N ARG A 306 30.49 2.27 17.57
CA ARG A 306 31.41 1.44 16.77
C ARG A 306 32.31 2.28 15.86
N PRO A 307 33.34 2.94 16.41
CA PRO A 307 34.28 3.75 15.62
C PRO A 307 34.95 2.96 14.50
N ASP A 308 35.24 1.67 14.73
CA ASP A 308 35.80 0.76 13.74
C ASP A 308 34.92 0.64 12.49
N TRP A 309 33.60 0.54 12.67
CA TRP A 309 32.65 0.50 11.56
C TRP A 309 32.42 1.87 10.96
N LYS A 310 32.40 2.92 11.78
CA LYS A 310 32.33 4.30 11.29
C LYS A 310 33.45 4.58 10.30
N ASP A 311 34.69 4.28 10.65
CA ASP A 311 35.85 4.52 9.79
C ASP A 311 35.78 3.72 8.48
N ARG A 312 35.38 2.44 8.55
CA ARG A 312 35.19 1.59 7.36
C ARG A 312 34.12 2.13 6.41
N ILE A 313 32.97 2.54 6.95
CA ILE A 313 31.86 3.10 6.17
C ILE A 313 32.24 4.47 5.61
N THR A 314 32.90 5.33 6.39
CA THR A 314 33.40 6.62 5.91
C THR A 314 34.40 6.44 4.76
N ALA A 315 35.32 5.49 4.84
CA ALA A 315 36.24 5.18 3.76
C ALA A 315 35.52 4.62 2.51
N GLU A 316 34.45 3.85 2.68
CA GLU A 316 33.59 3.39 1.58
C GLU A 316 32.88 4.56 0.88
N VAL A 317 32.24 5.46 1.65
CA VAL A 317 31.58 6.66 1.14
C VAL A 317 32.57 7.57 0.39
N GLN A 318 33.77 7.77 0.94
CA GLN A 318 34.81 8.59 0.30
C GLN A 318 35.27 8.00 -1.04
N ARG A 319 35.39 6.67 -1.15
CA ARG A 319 35.71 5.99 -2.41
C ARG A 319 34.61 6.18 -3.44
N LEU A 320 33.35 6.05 -3.03
CA LEU A 320 32.18 6.28 -3.87
C LEU A 320 32.17 7.72 -4.43
N LEU A 321 32.36 8.71 -3.56
CA LEU A 321 32.43 10.12 -3.94
C LEU A 321 33.62 10.45 -4.83
N SER A 322 34.78 9.82 -4.60
CA SER A 322 35.97 10.04 -5.43
C SER A 322 35.78 9.52 -6.86
N ARG A 323 34.91 8.52 -7.04
CA ARG A 323 34.65 7.88 -8.34
C ARG A 323 33.60 8.64 -9.17
N TYR A 324 32.52 9.09 -8.52
CA TYR A 324 31.36 9.66 -9.21
C TYR A 324 31.13 11.14 -8.93
N GLY A 325 31.61 11.65 -7.80
CA GLY A 325 31.47 13.03 -7.39
C GLY A 325 32.56 13.92 -7.97
N ASN A 326 32.22 15.18 -8.20
CA ASN A 326 33.18 16.22 -8.50
C ASN A 326 33.54 16.97 -7.20
N PRO A 327 34.81 16.95 -6.75
CA PRO A 327 35.22 17.59 -5.50
C PRO A 327 34.96 19.10 -5.42
N LEU A 328 34.74 19.76 -6.56
CA LEU A 328 34.39 21.18 -6.63
C LEU A 328 32.92 21.47 -6.31
N ASP A 329 32.05 20.48 -6.45
CA ASP A 329 30.62 20.65 -6.20
C ASP A 329 30.29 20.53 -4.70
N PRO A 330 29.20 21.15 -4.22
CA PRO A 330 28.72 20.91 -2.86
C PRO A 330 28.44 19.42 -2.61
N THR A 331 28.71 18.93 -1.40
CA THR A 331 28.60 17.49 -1.05
C THR A 331 27.27 16.83 -1.47
N HIS A 332 26.15 17.52 -1.30
CA HIS A 332 24.84 16.97 -1.68
C HIS A 332 24.65 16.83 -3.20
N ILE A 333 25.33 17.67 -3.99
CA ILE A 333 25.38 17.56 -5.45
C ILE A 333 26.31 16.41 -5.86
N GLN A 334 27.44 16.23 -5.15
CA GLN A 334 28.31 15.08 -5.37
C GLN A 334 27.57 13.75 -5.14
N PHE A 335 26.79 13.65 -4.07
CA PHE A 335 25.96 12.48 -3.81
C PHE A 335 24.86 12.27 -4.85
N ALA A 336 24.26 13.36 -5.36
CA ALA A 336 23.23 13.27 -6.39
C ALA A 336 23.78 12.80 -7.75
N ALA A 337 25.09 12.98 -7.98
CA ALA A 337 25.77 12.51 -9.19
C ALA A 337 26.11 11.01 -9.15
N VAL A 338 26.06 10.37 -7.97
CA VAL A 338 26.29 8.93 -7.85
C VAL A 338 25.09 8.18 -8.45
N PRO A 339 25.30 7.32 -9.46
CA PRO A 339 24.21 6.59 -10.09
C PRO A 339 23.61 5.55 -9.14
N LEU A 340 22.30 5.27 -9.25
CA LEU A 340 21.60 4.43 -8.29
C LEU A 340 22.22 3.02 -8.12
N HIS A 341 22.69 2.42 -9.22
CA HIS A 341 23.35 1.10 -9.16
C HIS A 341 24.65 1.13 -8.34
N ALA A 342 25.40 2.24 -8.31
CA ALA A 342 26.60 2.33 -7.50
C ALA A 342 26.28 2.40 -6.00
N TRP A 343 25.15 3.02 -5.63
CA TRP A 343 24.63 2.93 -4.26
C TRP A 343 24.24 1.49 -3.86
N GLU A 344 23.88 0.65 -4.83
CA GLU A 344 23.51 -0.75 -4.65
C GLU A 344 24.73 -1.67 -4.57
N ASP A 345 25.66 -1.51 -5.50
CA ASP A 345 26.73 -2.47 -5.74
C ASP A 345 28.05 -2.11 -5.05
N GLU A 346 28.27 -0.83 -4.69
CA GLU A 346 29.55 -0.33 -4.18
C GLU A 346 29.52 0.10 -2.70
N MET A 347 28.45 -0.27 -1.97
CA MET A 347 28.27 0.07 -0.54
C MET A 347 28.09 -1.14 0.41
N PRO A 348 28.89 -2.22 0.30
CA PRO A 348 28.71 -3.44 1.10
C PRO A 348 28.91 -3.24 2.61
N MET A 349 29.79 -2.33 3.04
CA MET A 349 30.02 -2.05 4.46
C MET A 349 28.79 -1.40 5.09
N LEU A 350 28.23 -0.41 4.42
CA LEU A 350 26.99 0.21 4.86
C LEU A 350 25.82 -0.78 4.82
N GLU A 351 25.72 -1.61 3.79
CA GLU A 351 24.63 -2.59 3.67
C GLU A 351 24.62 -3.61 4.82
N THR A 352 25.78 -4.18 5.14
CA THR A 352 25.92 -5.14 6.26
C THR A 352 25.61 -4.48 7.61
N PHE A 353 26.08 -3.25 7.82
CA PHE A 353 25.76 -2.45 9.00
C PHE A 353 24.27 -2.17 9.17
N LEU A 354 23.58 -1.83 8.07
CA LEU A 354 22.14 -1.63 8.08
C LEU A 354 21.38 -2.93 8.36
N LYS A 355 21.80 -4.06 7.76
CA LYS A 355 21.20 -5.37 8.05
C LYS A 355 21.32 -5.75 9.52
N GLU A 356 22.47 -5.54 10.15
CA GLU A 356 22.65 -5.82 11.57
C GLU A 356 21.85 -4.86 12.45
N THR A 357 21.78 -3.57 12.10
CA THR A 357 20.88 -2.61 12.77
C THR A 357 19.43 -3.09 12.72
N MET A 358 18.96 -3.49 11.54
CA MET A 358 17.59 -3.99 11.34
C MET A 358 17.35 -5.29 12.11
N ARG A 359 18.34 -6.17 12.24
CA ARG A 359 18.22 -7.39 13.05
C ARG A 359 17.88 -7.06 14.51
N PHE A 360 18.45 -5.98 15.05
CA PHE A 360 18.17 -5.54 16.42
C PHE A 360 16.87 -4.76 16.55
N THR A 361 16.61 -3.83 15.63
CA THR A 361 15.46 -2.92 15.72
C THR A 361 14.16 -3.58 15.28
N MET A 362 14.21 -4.57 14.39
CA MET A 362 13.04 -5.26 13.84
C MET A 362 12.69 -6.55 14.59
N ALA A 363 12.74 -6.49 15.92
CA ALA A 363 12.38 -7.60 16.80
C ALA A 363 10.87 -7.68 17.13
N GLY A 364 10.05 -6.92 16.39
CA GLY A 364 8.60 -6.80 16.61
C GLY A 364 7.83 -8.12 16.46
N THR A 365 6.50 -8.04 16.53
CA THR A 365 5.63 -9.21 16.34
C THR A 365 4.75 -9.00 15.12
N ALA A 366 4.91 -9.88 14.13
CA ALA A 366 4.00 -9.95 13.01
C ALA A 366 2.69 -10.63 13.43
N LEU A 367 1.58 -10.10 12.93
CA LEU A 367 0.24 -10.55 13.26
C LEU A 367 -0.51 -10.93 11.99
N ARG A 368 -1.16 -12.09 12.03
CA ARG A 368 -2.08 -12.53 10.98
C ARG A 368 -3.34 -13.11 11.58
N ARG A 369 -4.40 -13.20 10.77
CA ARG A 369 -5.66 -13.85 11.13
C ARG A 369 -6.00 -14.92 10.11
N ASN A 370 -6.42 -16.09 10.58
CA ASN A 370 -6.95 -17.12 9.69
C ASN A 370 -8.33 -16.70 9.16
N VAL A 371 -8.41 -16.45 7.86
CA VAL A 371 -9.65 -16.07 7.15
C VAL A 371 -10.28 -17.24 6.38
N GLY A 372 -9.63 -18.41 6.39
CA GLY A 372 -10.09 -19.61 5.73
C GLY A 372 -10.67 -20.64 6.71
N THR A 373 -10.44 -21.93 6.40
CA THR A 373 -10.89 -23.09 7.16
C THR A 373 -9.85 -23.50 8.22
N ASN A 374 -10.03 -24.65 8.89
CA ASN A 374 -9.00 -25.21 9.77
C ASN A 374 -7.72 -25.49 8.97
N ILE A 375 -6.57 -25.03 9.47
CA ILE A 375 -5.26 -25.22 8.84
C ILE A 375 -4.39 -26.09 9.74
N VAL A 376 -3.80 -27.14 9.19
CA VAL A 376 -2.84 -27.99 9.92
C VAL A 376 -1.44 -27.43 9.72
N ILE A 377 -0.72 -27.19 10.81
CA ILE A 377 0.69 -26.82 10.76
C ILE A 377 1.49 -28.08 10.43
N ALA A 378 2.18 -28.05 9.28
CA ALA A 378 3.06 -29.13 8.85
C ALA A 378 4.09 -29.46 9.96
N ASN A 379 4.48 -30.74 10.06
CA ASN A 379 5.40 -31.31 11.06
C ASN A 379 4.88 -31.40 12.50
N SER A 380 3.98 -30.51 12.96
CA SER A 380 3.42 -30.61 14.32
C SER A 380 2.08 -31.36 14.39
N GLY A 381 1.34 -31.43 13.28
CA GLY A 381 -0.03 -31.96 13.24
C GLY A 381 -1.06 -31.08 13.95
N LYS A 382 -0.64 -29.95 14.53
CA LYS A 382 -1.50 -29.05 15.31
C LYS A 382 -2.33 -28.16 14.39
N GLN A 383 -3.54 -27.82 14.82
CA GLN A 383 -4.49 -27.07 14.00
C GLN A 383 -4.62 -25.60 14.40
N ILE A 384 -4.74 -24.71 13.42
CA ILE A 384 -5.19 -23.31 13.55
C ILE A 384 -6.64 -23.22 13.10
N ARG A 385 -7.52 -22.68 13.95
CA ARG A 385 -8.96 -22.62 13.65
C ARG A 385 -9.31 -21.38 12.83
N PRO A 386 -10.43 -21.38 12.08
CA PRO A 386 -10.97 -20.18 11.48
C PRO A 386 -11.06 -19.05 12.51
N LYS A 387 -10.70 -17.82 12.10
CA LYS A 387 -10.72 -16.60 12.91
C LYS A 387 -9.69 -16.51 14.03
N ASP A 388 -8.89 -17.56 14.29
CA ASP A 388 -7.75 -17.46 15.21
C ASP A 388 -6.76 -16.40 14.69
N PHE A 389 -6.16 -15.67 15.63
CA PHE A 389 -5.02 -14.81 15.36
C PHE A 389 -3.74 -15.62 15.53
N ILE A 390 -2.73 -15.28 14.75
CA ILE A 390 -1.42 -15.88 14.79
C ILE A 390 -0.41 -14.76 15.04
N ALA A 391 0.48 -14.97 16.01
CA ALA A 391 1.56 -14.06 16.36
C ALA A 391 2.91 -14.75 16.17
N TYR A 392 3.82 -14.09 15.45
CA TYR A 392 5.20 -14.53 15.29
C TYR A 392 6.15 -13.38 15.63
N SER A 393 7.03 -13.57 16.61
CA SER A 393 8.06 -12.58 16.93
C SER A 393 9.18 -12.68 15.90
N LEU A 394 9.51 -11.59 15.21
CA LEU A 394 10.64 -11.57 14.27
C LEU A 394 11.97 -11.82 15.00
N GLY A 395 12.04 -11.36 16.25
CA GLY A 395 13.16 -11.60 17.15
C GLY A 395 13.41 -13.08 17.48
N ASP A 396 12.42 -13.96 17.28
CA ASP A 396 12.60 -15.41 17.38
C ASP A 396 13.63 -15.93 16.36
N ALA A 397 13.68 -15.35 15.16
CA ALA A 397 14.69 -15.67 14.15
C ALA A 397 15.96 -14.82 14.33
N HIS A 398 15.79 -13.51 14.54
CA HIS A 398 16.90 -12.57 14.61
C HIS A 398 17.85 -12.81 15.78
N PHE A 399 17.36 -13.40 16.89
CA PHE A 399 18.17 -13.71 18.06
C PHE A 399 18.33 -15.22 18.31
N ASP A 400 18.15 -16.03 17.27
CA ASP A 400 18.32 -17.48 17.34
C ASP A 400 19.81 -17.85 17.30
N ALA A 401 20.31 -18.54 18.32
CA ALA A 401 21.68 -19.02 18.40
C ALA A 401 21.99 -20.13 17.38
N GLU A 402 20.98 -20.80 16.83
CA GLU A 402 21.13 -21.77 15.74
C GLU A 402 21.37 -21.08 14.38
N ILE A 403 21.03 -19.78 14.27
CA ILE A 403 21.16 -18.98 13.05
C ILE A 403 22.35 -18.01 13.15
N TYR A 404 22.50 -17.32 14.28
CA TYR A 404 23.52 -16.31 14.53
C TYR A 404 24.37 -16.70 15.75
N GLU A 405 25.69 -16.83 15.58
CA GLU A 405 26.61 -17.05 16.69
C GLU A 405 26.62 -15.86 17.64
N ASP A 406 26.49 -16.03 18.96
CA ASP A 406 26.35 -14.89 19.88
C ASP A 406 25.28 -13.87 19.42
N PRO A 407 24.01 -14.28 19.35
CA PRO A 407 22.96 -13.51 18.69
C PRO A 407 22.71 -12.13 19.30
N PHE A 408 23.14 -11.89 20.54
CA PHE A 408 22.94 -10.61 21.22
C PHE A 408 24.12 -9.64 21.06
N ALA A 409 25.22 -10.07 20.43
CA ALA A 409 26.31 -9.17 20.05
C ALA A 409 26.02 -8.50 18.70
N PHE A 410 26.15 -7.16 18.68
CA PHE A 410 26.06 -6.36 17.46
C PHE A 410 27.33 -6.52 16.64
N ASP A 411 27.26 -7.28 15.56
CA ASP A 411 28.40 -7.53 14.68
C ASP A 411 27.93 -7.59 13.23
N PRO A 412 28.17 -6.51 12.45
CA PRO A 412 27.76 -6.51 11.05
C PRO A 412 28.60 -7.41 10.14
N SER A 413 29.78 -7.88 10.57
CA SER A 413 30.63 -8.76 9.74
C SER A 413 29.98 -10.12 9.47
N ARG A 414 28.97 -10.49 10.25
CA ARG A 414 28.10 -11.66 10.07
C ARG A 414 27.40 -11.74 8.73
N PHE A 415 27.25 -10.60 8.05
CA PHE A 415 26.63 -10.53 6.72
C PHE A 415 27.68 -10.44 5.60
N GLU A 416 28.97 -10.33 5.94
CA GLU A 416 30.10 -10.44 4.99
C GLU A 416 30.33 -11.92 4.62
N GLU A 417 30.38 -12.79 5.62
CA GLU A 417 30.36 -14.24 5.46
C GLU A 417 28.90 -14.70 5.41
N GLN A 418 28.42 -15.29 4.31
CA GLN A 418 27.03 -15.78 4.23
C GLN A 418 26.64 -16.57 5.48
N ILE A 419 25.48 -16.23 6.08
CA ILE A 419 24.93 -16.80 7.33
C ILE A 419 25.29 -18.29 7.43
N ARG A 420 25.98 -18.70 8.51
CA ARG A 420 26.51 -20.07 8.74
C ARG A 420 25.52 -21.20 8.44
N SER A 421 24.22 -20.91 8.53
CA SER A 421 23.13 -21.83 8.22
C SER A 421 22.32 -21.35 7.00
N PRO A 422 22.88 -21.39 5.76
CA PRO A 422 22.16 -20.97 4.55
C PRO A 422 20.94 -21.86 4.23
N LYS A 423 20.73 -22.93 5.02
CA LYS A 423 19.58 -23.84 4.96
C LYS A 423 18.40 -23.40 5.83
N ALA A 424 18.62 -22.51 6.81
CA ALA A 424 17.54 -22.04 7.68
C ALA A 424 16.51 -21.28 6.86
N VAL A 425 15.23 -21.64 6.99
CA VAL A 425 14.15 -20.95 6.25
C VAL A 425 13.97 -19.55 6.82
N TYR A 426 14.08 -18.51 5.99
CA TYR A 426 13.91 -17.09 6.37
C TYR A 426 14.75 -16.67 7.60
N PRO A 427 16.10 -16.76 7.54
CA PRO A 427 16.96 -16.50 8.70
C PRO A 427 17.02 -15.01 9.07
N PHE A 428 16.83 -14.14 8.09
CA PHE A 428 16.76 -12.70 8.27
C PHE A 428 15.37 -12.19 7.87
N LEU A 429 14.64 -11.63 8.84
CA LEU A 429 13.29 -11.08 8.66
C LEU A 429 13.24 -9.55 8.64
N GLY A 430 14.39 -8.88 8.54
CA GLY A 430 14.43 -7.41 8.50
C GLY A 430 13.75 -6.83 7.26
N TRP A 431 13.55 -7.64 6.21
CA TRP A 431 12.84 -7.28 4.99
C TRP A 431 11.47 -8.00 4.85
N GLY A 432 11.00 -8.67 5.90
CA GLY A 432 9.88 -9.63 5.80
C GLY A 432 10.29 -10.97 5.16
N ALA A 433 9.30 -11.82 4.84
CA ALA A 433 9.50 -13.16 4.27
C ALA A 433 8.28 -13.70 3.51
N GLY A 434 8.50 -14.68 2.62
CA GLY A 434 7.48 -15.38 1.83
C GLY A 434 7.12 -14.66 0.52
N VAL A 435 5.91 -14.90 0.00
CA VAL A 435 5.33 -14.09 -1.11
C VAL A 435 5.31 -12.61 -0.71
N LEU A 436 5.47 -12.31 0.58
CA LEU A 436 5.44 -11.01 1.23
C LEU A 436 6.83 -10.38 1.52
N ALA A 437 7.93 -10.86 0.91
CA ALA A 437 9.30 -10.40 1.21
C ALA A 437 9.79 -9.25 0.31
N PHE A 438 10.43 -8.23 0.88
CA PHE A 438 11.19 -7.24 0.10
C PHE A 438 12.53 -7.84 -0.38
N GLN A 439 12.79 -7.81 -1.69
CA GLN A 439 14.08 -8.18 -2.28
C GLN A 439 14.72 -6.96 -2.97
N PRO A 440 15.97 -6.58 -2.61
CA PRO A 440 16.66 -5.43 -3.22
C PRO A 440 16.78 -5.51 -4.75
N ASN A 441 16.83 -6.73 -5.32
CA ASN A 441 17.10 -6.94 -6.75
C ASN A 441 15.94 -7.59 -7.53
N ASN A 442 14.75 -7.76 -6.94
CA ASN A 442 13.59 -8.33 -7.64
C ASN A 442 12.26 -7.82 -7.05
N VAL A 443 11.39 -7.31 -7.92
CA VAL A 443 10.04 -6.88 -7.58
C VAL A 443 9.18 -8.12 -7.30
N ALA A 444 9.06 -8.53 -6.02
CA ALA A 444 8.09 -9.54 -5.60
C ALA A 444 7.62 -9.43 -4.13
N LEU A 445 6.57 -8.60 -3.93
CA LEU A 445 5.32 -8.90 -3.20
C LEU A 445 5.28 -8.89 -1.64
N PRO A 446 4.07 -8.84 -1.03
CA PRO A 446 3.52 -7.79 -0.17
C PRO A 446 3.66 -8.00 1.36
N CYS A 447 4.52 -7.23 2.03
CA CYS A 447 4.29 -6.86 3.43
C CYS A 447 4.03 -5.36 3.50
N ASP A 448 3.13 -4.89 4.37
CA ASP A 448 3.09 -3.45 4.65
C ASP A 448 4.42 -2.96 5.27
N LEU A 449 5.21 -3.85 5.90
CA LEU A 449 6.60 -3.56 6.29
C LEU A 449 7.51 -3.27 5.06
N SER A 450 7.22 -3.75 3.83
CA SER A 450 8.10 -3.53 2.67
C SER A 450 8.05 -2.09 2.13
N ALA A 451 6.92 -1.40 2.32
CA ALA A 451 6.79 0.03 2.07
C ALA A 451 7.58 0.86 3.09
N GLU A 452 7.51 0.44 4.36
CA GLU A 452 8.25 1.01 5.48
C GLU A 452 9.77 0.79 5.33
N GLN A 453 10.16 -0.34 4.73
CA GLN A 453 11.53 -0.81 4.58
C GLN A 453 12.24 -0.29 3.31
N SER A 454 11.55 -0.16 2.17
CA SER A 454 12.20 0.34 0.94
C SER A 454 12.63 1.81 1.06
N HIS A 455 11.81 2.65 1.73
CA HIS A 455 12.23 4.00 2.10
C HIS A 455 13.35 3.99 3.15
N SER A 456 13.33 3.01 4.07
CA SER A 456 14.40 2.82 5.06
C SER A 456 15.73 2.58 4.38
N TYR A 457 15.77 1.71 3.38
CA TYR A 457 16.99 1.33 2.69
C TYR A 457 17.62 2.51 1.95
N GLU A 458 16.85 3.22 1.14
CA GLU A 458 17.36 4.33 0.33
C GLU A 458 17.62 5.59 1.15
N SER A 459 16.81 5.87 2.17
CA SER A 459 17.04 7.00 3.09
C SER A 459 18.19 6.74 4.06
N CYS A 460 18.34 5.51 4.58
CA CYS A 460 19.50 5.15 5.40
C CYS A 460 20.79 5.18 4.56
N ARG A 461 20.75 4.77 3.28
CA ARG A 461 21.88 4.93 2.36
C ARG A 461 22.22 6.41 2.11
N ALA A 462 21.22 7.25 1.86
CA ALA A 462 21.41 8.69 1.66
C ALA A 462 21.95 9.42 2.91
N LEU A 463 21.57 8.96 4.11
CA LEU A 463 21.97 9.54 5.40
C LEU A 463 23.29 8.99 5.95
N GLY A 464 23.59 7.70 5.72
CA GLY A 464 24.86 7.08 6.10
C GLY A 464 26.07 7.69 5.39
N ALA A 465 25.85 8.34 4.24
CA ALA A 465 26.89 8.98 3.46
C ALA A 465 27.22 10.43 3.91
N THR A 466 26.35 11.10 4.66
CA THR A 466 26.47 12.56 4.89
C THR A 466 27.18 12.98 6.17
N PHE A 467 27.64 12.04 7.01
CA PHE A 467 28.44 12.36 8.19
C PHE A 467 29.95 12.36 7.86
N GLU A 468 30.48 13.58 7.73
CA GLU A 468 31.89 14.00 7.55
C GLU A 468 32.41 14.26 6.12
N THR A 469 31.95 15.37 5.52
CA THR A 469 32.83 16.20 4.68
C THR A 469 32.54 17.69 4.89
N ARG A 470 33.07 18.27 5.97
CA ARG A 470 33.71 19.61 5.98
C ARG A 470 34.32 19.91 7.36
N ALA A 471 35.35 19.15 7.72
CA ALA A 471 36.30 19.54 8.77
C ALA A 471 37.68 19.80 8.16
N GLN A 472 37.72 20.56 7.05
CA GLN A 472 38.91 21.19 6.50
C GLN A 472 38.46 22.15 5.39
N ARG A 473 39.02 23.37 5.36
CA ARG A 473 38.70 24.52 4.49
C ARG A 473 37.64 25.49 5.02
N GLU A 474 38.00 26.15 6.12
CA GLU A 474 37.86 27.61 6.19
C GLU A 474 39.13 28.24 5.61
N THR A 475 38.96 29.19 4.69
CA THR A 475 39.48 30.56 4.76
C THR A 475 39.19 31.21 3.42
N SER A 476 38.21 32.12 3.36
CA SER A 476 38.37 33.50 2.86
C SER A 476 37.06 34.14 2.38
N ALA A 477 36.84 35.35 2.90
CA ALA A 477 36.16 36.51 2.31
C ALA A 477 34.62 36.61 2.33
N SER A 478 34.18 37.41 3.31
CA SER A 478 32.96 38.22 3.35
C SER A 478 32.92 39.26 2.22
N ALA A 479 31.72 39.51 1.68
CA ALA A 479 31.31 40.85 1.22
C ALA A 479 29.77 40.99 1.23
N ALA A 480 29.29 42.07 1.85
CA ALA A 480 27.90 42.43 2.05
C ALA A 480 27.20 42.98 0.79
N ARG A 481 25.86 42.89 0.73
CA ARG A 481 24.99 43.80 -0.03
C ARG A 481 23.64 44.00 0.67
N GLU A 482 23.21 45.26 0.71
CA GLU A 482 22.03 45.82 1.39
C GLU A 482 20.70 45.64 0.60
N PRO A 483 19.52 45.93 1.22
CA PRO A 483 18.26 45.26 0.95
C PRO A 483 17.30 46.06 0.06
N SER A 484 16.36 45.38 -0.61
CA SER A 484 15.22 46.05 -1.24
C SER A 484 13.87 45.44 -0.85
N ARG A 485 13.01 46.33 -0.33
CA ARG A 485 11.53 46.27 -0.16
C ARG A 485 10.97 45.33 0.92
N LEU A 486 10.78 45.91 2.10
CA LEU A 486 10.05 45.32 3.24
C LEU A 486 8.57 45.04 2.90
N THR A 487 8.11 43.87 3.28
CA THR A 487 6.73 43.38 3.24
C THR A 487 5.84 44.05 4.32
N ASN A 488 4.51 43.91 4.23
CA ASN A 488 3.60 44.45 5.27
C ASN A 488 3.82 43.81 6.65
N ALA A 489 4.29 42.55 6.72
CA ALA A 489 4.64 41.90 7.98
C ALA A 489 5.89 42.51 8.62
N GLU A 490 6.92 42.80 7.81
CA GLU A 490 8.13 43.48 8.29
C GLU A 490 7.87 44.95 8.64
N ARG A 491 6.93 45.61 7.95
CA ARG A 491 6.46 46.96 8.31
C ARG A 491 5.70 46.93 9.64
N LEU A 492 4.90 45.91 9.89
CA LEU A 492 4.19 45.72 11.15
C LEU A 492 5.15 45.50 12.33
N ALA A 493 6.16 44.65 12.15
CA ALA A 493 7.21 44.42 13.15
C ALA A 493 8.02 45.70 13.47
N ARG A 494 8.12 46.62 12.51
CA ARG A 494 8.83 47.91 12.65
C ARG A 494 7.90 49.09 12.97
N ARG A 495 6.63 48.85 13.31
CA ARG A 495 5.60 49.88 13.57
C ARG A 495 5.43 50.93 12.46
N LEU A 496 5.67 50.54 11.21
CA LEU A 496 5.47 51.39 10.03
C LEU A 496 4.05 51.21 9.45
N PRO A 497 3.46 52.24 8.79
CA PRO A 497 2.13 52.15 8.22
C PRO A 497 2.01 51.06 7.14
N LEU A 498 0.96 50.26 7.19
CA LEU A 498 0.69 49.18 6.23
C LEU A 498 0.31 49.73 4.85
N LYS A 499 0.65 49.01 3.79
CA LYS A 499 0.18 49.31 2.43
C LYS A 499 -1.30 48.89 2.27
N PRO A 500 -2.14 49.67 1.56
CA PRO A 500 -3.57 49.39 1.42
C PRO A 500 -3.86 48.14 0.55
N PRO A 501 -4.97 47.41 0.81
CA PRO A 501 -5.30 46.17 0.12
C PRO A 501 -5.92 46.43 -1.27
N THR A 502 -5.45 45.70 -2.29
CA THR A 502 -6.07 45.60 -3.62
C THR A 502 -7.02 44.41 -3.70
N ARG A 503 -8.32 44.65 -3.91
CA ARG A 503 -9.33 43.62 -4.22
C ARG A 503 -9.46 43.44 -5.74
N ARG A 504 -9.51 42.20 -6.22
CA ARG A 504 -10.15 41.83 -7.50
C ARG A 504 -11.26 40.83 -7.22
N SER A 505 -12.46 41.16 -7.69
CA SER A 505 -13.65 40.30 -7.70
C SER A 505 -13.91 39.80 -9.12
N SER A 506 -14.25 38.52 -9.27
CA SER A 506 -15.06 38.04 -10.39
C SER A 506 -15.92 36.85 -9.96
N ALA A 507 -17.20 36.91 -10.33
CA ALA A 507 -18.26 36.02 -9.93
C ALA A 507 -18.12 34.60 -10.50
N ARG A 508 -18.45 33.59 -9.67
CA ARG A 508 -18.66 32.18 -10.10
C ARG A 508 -20.07 32.06 -10.71
N ARG A 509 -20.15 31.59 -11.96
CA ARG A 509 -21.35 30.97 -12.53
C ARG A 509 -21.40 29.52 -12.05
N ALA A 510 -22.55 29.07 -11.55
CA ALA A 510 -22.79 27.67 -11.21
C ALA A 510 -22.88 26.83 -12.50
N ALA A 511 -22.10 25.75 -12.59
CA ALA A 511 -22.27 24.71 -13.59
C ALA A 511 -23.05 23.55 -12.96
N ALA A 512 -23.96 22.98 -13.75
CA ALA A 512 -24.92 21.97 -13.34
C ALA A 512 -24.28 20.63 -12.94
N SER A 513 -24.96 19.94 -12.02
CA SER A 513 -24.67 18.58 -11.54
C SER A 513 -24.43 17.59 -12.69
N ALA A 514 -23.30 16.90 -12.69
CA ALA A 514 -23.05 15.74 -13.55
C ALA A 514 -23.94 14.58 -13.11
N GLN A 515 -24.59 13.92 -14.07
CA GLN A 515 -25.44 12.75 -13.87
C GLN A 515 -24.57 11.53 -13.52
N ALA A 516 -24.96 10.75 -12.51
CA ALA A 516 -24.25 9.55 -12.08
C ALA A 516 -24.20 8.49 -13.19
N ALA A 517 -23.01 7.97 -13.50
CA ALA A 517 -22.82 6.90 -14.49
C ALA A 517 -23.51 5.60 -14.07
N ALA A 518 -24.31 4.99 -14.96
CA ALA A 518 -24.99 3.73 -14.71
C ALA A 518 -23.97 2.56 -14.68
N ARG A 519 -24.05 1.72 -13.63
CA ARG A 519 -23.21 0.52 -13.45
C ARG A 519 -24.06 -0.73 -13.66
N GLY A 520 -23.48 -1.76 -14.28
CA GLY A 520 -24.23 -2.96 -14.65
C GLY A 520 -23.36 -4.09 -15.18
N TYR A 521 -24.01 -5.17 -15.59
CA TYR A 521 -23.42 -6.33 -16.24
C TYR A 521 -23.73 -6.31 -17.74
N ILE A 522 -22.96 -7.04 -18.53
CA ILE A 522 -23.30 -7.29 -19.94
C ILE A 522 -23.81 -8.72 -20.08
N GLN A 523 -25.11 -8.86 -20.31
CA GLN A 523 -25.75 -10.15 -20.57
C GLN A 523 -25.67 -10.46 -22.06
N VAL A 524 -25.37 -11.71 -22.39
CA VAL A 524 -25.18 -12.20 -23.75
C VAL A 524 -26.38 -13.05 -24.14
N PHE A 525 -27.03 -12.72 -25.25
CA PHE A 525 -28.17 -13.45 -25.82
C PHE A 525 -27.82 -14.03 -27.17
N ALA A 526 -28.37 -15.18 -27.52
CA ALA A 526 -28.29 -15.68 -28.89
C ALA A 526 -29.20 -14.89 -29.82
N VAL A 527 -28.80 -14.69 -31.07
CA VAL A 527 -29.72 -14.23 -32.13
C VAL A 527 -30.54 -15.44 -32.61
N ASP A 528 -31.86 -15.30 -32.65
CA ASP A 528 -32.73 -16.35 -33.19
C ASP A 528 -32.78 -16.33 -34.74
N ASN A 529 -33.47 -17.32 -35.34
CA ASN A 529 -33.58 -17.43 -36.79
C ASN A 529 -34.35 -16.26 -37.44
N ALA A 530 -35.06 -15.43 -36.66
CA ALA A 530 -35.79 -14.26 -37.11
C ALA A 530 -34.99 -12.95 -36.91
N GLY A 531 -33.75 -13.02 -36.39
CA GLY A 531 -32.91 -11.85 -36.14
C GLY A 531 -33.26 -11.09 -34.85
N SER A 532 -34.09 -11.66 -33.99
CA SER A 532 -34.55 -11.07 -32.73
C SER A 532 -33.77 -11.60 -31.51
N LEU A 533 -33.96 -10.97 -30.33
CA LEU A 533 -33.32 -11.35 -29.07
C LEU A 533 -33.79 -12.73 -28.62
N GLY A 534 -32.93 -13.74 -28.76
CA GLY A 534 -33.20 -15.14 -28.42
C GLY A 534 -32.82 -15.52 -26.99
N THR A 535 -32.45 -16.78 -26.76
CA THR A 535 -32.16 -17.32 -25.42
C THR A 535 -30.92 -16.69 -24.77
N PRO A 536 -30.94 -16.37 -23.45
CA PRO A 536 -29.75 -15.92 -22.74
C PRO A 536 -28.68 -17.02 -22.68
N LEU A 537 -27.44 -16.64 -22.96
CA LEU A 537 -26.25 -17.52 -22.94
C LEU A 537 -25.42 -17.35 -21.67
N GLY A 538 -25.54 -16.21 -20.99
CA GLY A 538 -24.76 -15.88 -19.80
C GLY A 538 -24.39 -14.41 -19.75
N PHE A 539 -23.25 -14.10 -19.13
CA PHE A 539 -22.68 -12.77 -18.98
C PHE A 539 -21.27 -12.72 -19.56
N VAL A 540 -20.81 -11.54 -19.97
CA VAL A 540 -19.38 -11.33 -20.27
C VAL A 540 -18.57 -11.62 -19.00
N SER A 541 -17.48 -12.37 -19.10
CA SER A 541 -16.67 -12.81 -17.96
C SER A 541 -15.78 -11.70 -17.40
N SER A 542 -15.61 -11.65 -16.07
CA SER A 542 -14.61 -10.80 -15.43
C SER A 542 -13.19 -11.30 -15.70
N GLY A 543 -13.05 -12.62 -15.84
CA GLY A 543 -11.80 -13.28 -16.22
C GLY A 543 -11.55 -13.26 -17.74
N THR A 544 -10.28 -13.13 -18.13
CA THR A 544 -9.85 -13.15 -19.54
C THR A 544 -9.28 -14.52 -19.91
N LEU A 545 -9.67 -15.04 -21.08
CA LEU A 545 -9.12 -16.28 -21.60
C LEU A 545 -7.65 -16.07 -21.97
N ARG A 546 -6.75 -16.75 -21.25
CA ARG A 546 -5.28 -16.64 -21.40
C ARG A 546 -4.75 -15.21 -21.26
N GLY A 547 -5.44 -14.36 -20.50
CA GLY A 547 -5.05 -12.96 -20.33
C GLY A 547 -5.39 -12.04 -21.51
N ALA A 548 -6.08 -12.54 -22.55
CA ALA A 548 -6.24 -11.85 -23.83
C ALA A 548 -7.65 -11.29 -24.08
N GLN A 549 -8.68 -12.15 -24.05
CA GLN A 549 -10.04 -11.80 -24.52
C GLN A 549 -11.12 -12.26 -23.53
N TYR A 550 -12.25 -11.58 -23.54
CA TYR A 550 -13.39 -11.94 -22.69
C TYR A 550 -14.20 -13.10 -23.26
N THR A 551 -14.88 -13.81 -22.36
CA THR A 551 -15.68 -15.00 -22.66
C THR A 551 -17.09 -14.88 -22.10
N VAL A 552 -17.94 -15.86 -22.37
CA VAL A 552 -19.29 -15.98 -21.78
C VAL A 552 -19.24 -16.91 -20.57
N VAL A 553 -19.79 -16.46 -19.43
CA VAL A 553 -19.96 -17.25 -18.20
C VAL A 553 -21.44 -17.35 -17.81
N PRO A 554 -21.90 -18.46 -17.19
CA PRO A 554 -23.33 -18.69 -16.97
C PRO A 554 -23.95 -17.85 -15.84
N GLY A 555 -23.16 -17.39 -14.86
CA GLY A 555 -23.65 -16.74 -13.64
C GLY A 555 -23.00 -15.38 -13.35
N ARG A 556 -23.65 -14.59 -12.48
CA ARG A 556 -23.21 -13.23 -12.14
C ARG A 556 -21.95 -13.16 -11.27
N ASP A 557 -21.64 -14.22 -10.52
CA ASP A 557 -20.50 -14.25 -9.60
C ASP A 557 -19.14 -14.09 -10.31
N ALA A 558 -19.08 -14.45 -11.59
CA ALA A 558 -17.92 -14.29 -12.46
C ALA A 558 -18.16 -13.29 -13.61
N ALA A 559 -19.22 -12.49 -13.54
CA ALA A 559 -19.58 -11.54 -14.59
C ALA A 559 -18.75 -10.26 -14.50
N LEU A 560 -18.43 -9.70 -15.67
CA LEU A 560 -17.80 -8.42 -15.82
C LEU A 560 -18.78 -7.32 -15.43
N VAL A 561 -18.40 -6.51 -14.45
CA VAL A 561 -19.10 -5.29 -14.07
C VAL A 561 -18.51 -4.15 -14.90
N VAL A 562 -19.38 -3.43 -15.60
CA VAL A 562 -19.00 -2.27 -16.41
C VAL A 562 -19.75 -1.01 -15.97
N ALA A 563 -19.08 0.14 -16.06
CA ALA A 563 -19.68 1.45 -15.92
C ALA A 563 -19.80 2.11 -17.30
N GLN A 564 -20.97 2.65 -17.61
CA GLN A 564 -21.18 3.40 -18.86
C GLN A 564 -20.84 4.88 -18.65
N ASN A 565 -19.78 5.34 -19.30
CA ASN A 565 -19.33 6.73 -19.26
C ASN A 565 -19.66 7.41 -20.60
N GLY A 566 -20.60 8.36 -20.56
CA GLY A 566 -21.05 9.07 -21.75
C GLY A 566 -21.81 8.18 -22.75
N GLY A 567 -22.33 8.81 -23.81
CA GLY A 567 -23.18 8.16 -24.81
C GLY A 567 -24.68 8.34 -24.53
N GLY A 568 -25.31 9.28 -25.25
CA GLY A 568 -26.77 9.37 -25.34
C GLY A 568 -27.30 8.49 -26.48
N PRO A 569 -28.63 8.48 -26.72
CA PRO A 569 -29.21 7.74 -27.85
C PRO A 569 -28.52 8.12 -29.16
N GLY A 570 -27.87 7.15 -29.82
CA GLY A 570 -27.18 7.34 -31.10
C GLY A 570 -25.76 7.96 -31.03
N ARG A 571 -25.14 8.11 -29.86
CA ARG A 571 -23.73 8.55 -29.72
C ARG A 571 -22.87 7.46 -29.11
N ALA A 572 -21.72 7.19 -29.72
CA ALA A 572 -20.73 6.27 -29.17
C ALA A 572 -20.22 6.77 -27.82
N GLY A 573 -20.14 5.88 -26.85
CA GLY A 573 -19.67 6.09 -25.49
C GLY A 573 -18.71 4.99 -25.06
N GLU A 574 -18.33 5.03 -23.79
CA GLU A 574 -17.32 4.14 -23.24
C GLU A 574 -17.91 3.18 -22.21
N LEU A 575 -17.40 1.96 -22.21
CA LEU A 575 -17.65 0.98 -21.16
C LEU A 575 -16.35 0.76 -20.40
N VAL A 576 -16.35 1.09 -19.11
CA VAL A 576 -15.20 0.91 -18.23
C VAL A 576 -15.38 -0.38 -17.42
N THR A 577 -14.42 -1.31 -17.51
CA THR A 577 -14.39 -2.56 -16.75
C THR A 577 -13.98 -2.33 -15.30
N LEU A 578 -14.77 -2.77 -14.33
CA LEU A 578 -14.55 -2.50 -12.90
C LEU A 578 -13.93 -3.66 -12.11
N ASN A 579 -14.10 -4.89 -12.59
CA ASN A 579 -13.64 -6.11 -11.91
C ASN A 579 -12.89 -7.09 -12.85
N SER A 580 -12.34 -6.60 -13.96
CA SER A 580 -11.58 -7.47 -14.87
C SER A 580 -10.27 -7.95 -14.27
N ASP A 581 -9.84 -9.17 -14.58
CA ASP A 581 -8.52 -9.71 -14.25
C ASP A 581 -7.39 -9.26 -15.21
N SER A 582 -7.72 -8.55 -16.29
CA SER A 582 -6.75 -8.04 -17.27
C SER A 582 -5.77 -7.06 -16.58
N PRO A 583 -4.44 -7.22 -16.76
CA PRO A 583 -3.45 -6.27 -16.26
C PRO A 583 -3.38 -4.97 -17.08
N THR A 584 -4.21 -4.84 -18.12
CA THR A 584 -4.22 -3.71 -19.07
C THR A 584 -5.34 -2.72 -18.69
N PRO A 585 -5.23 -1.42 -19.02
CA PRO A 585 -6.22 -0.42 -18.60
C PRO A 585 -7.68 -0.71 -18.96
N ALA A 586 -8.57 0.01 -18.26
CA ALA A 586 -9.89 -0.47 -17.89
C ALA A 586 -11.03 -0.19 -18.91
N TYR A 587 -10.78 -0.05 -20.20
CA TYR A 587 -11.88 0.09 -21.18
C TYR A 587 -12.20 -1.25 -21.84
N LEU A 588 -13.47 -1.61 -21.87
CA LEU A 588 -13.97 -2.69 -22.70
C LEU A 588 -13.96 -2.18 -24.14
N GLY A 589 -13.15 -2.77 -25.01
CA GLY A 589 -13.03 -2.34 -26.38
C GLY A 589 -12.85 -3.50 -27.35
N LEU A 590 -12.59 -3.16 -28.60
CA LEU A 590 -12.31 -4.11 -29.66
C LEU A 590 -10.82 -4.03 -30.02
N VAL A 591 -10.21 -5.18 -30.20
CA VAL A 591 -8.79 -5.29 -30.57
C VAL A 591 -8.65 -6.14 -31.81
N GLN A 592 -7.81 -5.72 -32.75
CA GLN A 592 -7.49 -6.46 -33.97
C GLN A 592 -7.16 -7.93 -33.69
N GLY A 593 -7.67 -8.81 -34.54
CA GLY A 593 -7.45 -10.24 -34.50
C GLY A 593 -5.97 -10.57 -34.59
N ARG A 594 -5.54 -11.58 -33.83
CA ARG A 594 -4.11 -11.92 -33.72
C ARG A 594 -3.52 -12.28 -35.07
N ASP A 595 -4.32 -12.91 -35.91
CA ASP A 595 -3.90 -13.44 -37.21
C ASP A 595 -4.21 -12.48 -38.38
N ASP A 596 -4.74 -11.29 -38.08
CA ASP A 596 -5.10 -10.29 -39.08
C ASP A 596 -3.86 -9.55 -39.58
N THR A 597 -3.79 -9.35 -40.88
CA THR A 597 -2.72 -8.58 -41.53
C THR A 597 -3.06 -7.10 -41.71
N SER A 598 -4.31 -6.71 -41.43
CA SER A 598 -4.78 -5.32 -41.42
C SER A 598 -5.93 -5.13 -40.44
N SER A 599 -6.13 -3.90 -39.98
CA SER A 599 -7.23 -3.54 -39.06
C SER A 599 -8.54 -3.20 -39.79
N THR A 600 -8.65 -3.55 -41.08
CA THR A 600 -9.80 -3.20 -41.92
C THR A 600 -10.84 -4.32 -41.89
N LEU A 601 -12.07 -4.02 -41.45
CA LEU A 601 -13.23 -4.90 -41.61
C LEU A 601 -13.97 -4.60 -42.92
N SER A 602 -14.64 -5.61 -43.48
CA SER A 602 -15.55 -5.43 -44.62
C SER A 602 -16.69 -6.44 -44.58
N ALA A 603 -17.82 -6.11 -45.22
CA ALA A 603 -18.91 -7.07 -45.46
C ALA A 603 -18.60 -8.10 -46.57
N GLY A 604 -17.48 -7.93 -47.29
CA GLY A 604 -17.04 -8.79 -48.38
C GLY A 604 -16.35 -10.07 -47.89
N ARG A 605 -15.40 -10.60 -48.67
CA ARG A 605 -14.65 -11.84 -48.34
C ARG A 605 -13.52 -11.66 -47.31
N ASN A 606 -13.45 -10.50 -46.65
CA ASN A 606 -12.42 -10.24 -45.64
C ASN A 606 -12.66 -11.12 -44.39
N VAL A 607 -11.60 -11.77 -43.91
CA VAL A 607 -11.63 -12.72 -42.79
C VAL A 607 -11.17 -12.10 -41.46
N ASN A 608 -10.79 -10.82 -41.47
CA ASN A 608 -10.35 -10.07 -40.29
C ASN A 608 -11.45 -10.04 -39.23
N TYR A 609 -11.03 -10.05 -37.97
CA TYR A 609 -11.90 -10.16 -36.82
C TYR A 609 -11.36 -9.35 -35.66
N LEU A 610 -12.19 -9.11 -34.65
CA LEU A 610 -11.81 -8.36 -33.46
C LEU A 610 -12.12 -9.18 -32.21
N TYR A 611 -11.25 -9.09 -31.22
CA TYR A 611 -11.48 -9.62 -29.89
C TYR A 611 -12.26 -8.61 -29.05
N LEU A 612 -13.20 -9.10 -28.23
CA LEU A 612 -13.68 -8.34 -27.09
C LEU A 612 -12.61 -8.39 -25.99
N ALA A 613 -11.98 -7.27 -25.69
CA ALA A 613 -10.79 -7.25 -24.85
C ALA A 613 -10.67 -5.95 -24.06
N SER A 614 -9.80 -5.94 -23.04
CA SER A 614 -9.46 -4.72 -22.31
C SER A 614 -8.38 -3.94 -23.07
N THR A 615 -8.59 -2.63 -23.20
CA THR A 615 -7.73 -1.69 -23.94
C THR A 615 -7.61 -0.35 -23.19
N GLU A 616 -6.54 0.39 -23.47
CA GLU A 616 -6.46 1.83 -23.20
C GLU A 616 -7.50 2.62 -24.00
N HIS A 617 -7.75 3.85 -23.55
CA HIS A 617 -8.62 4.81 -24.23
C HIS A 617 -8.10 5.10 -25.64
N THR A 618 -9.00 5.16 -26.61
CA THR A 618 -8.74 5.61 -27.97
C THR A 618 -9.70 6.74 -28.34
N SER A 619 -9.24 7.68 -29.16
CA SER A 619 -10.08 8.81 -29.57
C SER A 619 -11.33 8.36 -30.34
N PRO A 620 -12.51 8.93 -30.06
CA PRO A 620 -13.75 8.58 -30.76
C PRO A 620 -13.65 8.87 -32.26
N ASN A 621 -14.09 7.92 -33.08
CA ASN A 621 -14.08 8.00 -34.55
C ASN A 621 -12.68 8.21 -35.19
N GLY A 622 -11.59 8.02 -34.45
CA GLY A 622 -10.22 8.22 -34.93
C GLY A 622 -9.63 7.06 -35.71
N GLY A 623 -10.36 5.94 -35.84
CA GLY A 623 -9.84 4.68 -36.38
C GLY A 623 -8.98 3.91 -35.36
N PRO A 624 -8.42 2.75 -35.75
CA PRO A 624 -7.74 1.85 -34.83
C PRO A 624 -6.39 2.41 -34.39
N GLN A 625 -6.13 2.44 -33.09
CA GLN A 625 -4.92 3.03 -32.52
C GLN A 625 -4.02 1.95 -31.91
N ASN A 626 -2.70 2.11 -32.02
CA ASN A 626 -1.73 1.21 -31.37
C ASN A 626 -1.52 1.64 -29.92
N VAL A 627 -2.48 1.29 -29.06
CA VAL A 627 -2.44 1.53 -27.62
C VAL A 627 -2.33 0.21 -26.85
N ARG A 628 -2.00 0.24 -25.56
CA ARG A 628 -1.88 -1.00 -24.78
C ARG A 628 -3.22 -1.71 -24.71
N ASN A 629 -3.21 -3.01 -24.98
CA ASN A 629 -4.37 -3.88 -24.88
C ASN A 629 -3.99 -5.29 -24.42
N SER A 630 -4.95 -5.99 -23.85
CA SER A 630 -4.78 -7.32 -23.24
C SER A 630 -4.32 -8.38 -24.23
N VAL A 631 -4.73 -8.28 -25.50
CA VAL A 631 -4.31 -9.22 -26.57
C VAL A 631 -2.82 -9.06 -26.87
N ASN A 632 -2.31 -7.83 -27.00
CA ASN A 632 -0.89 -7.57 -27.17
C ASN A 632 -0.07 -8.08 -25.98
N ASN A 633 -0.57 -7.88 -24.75
CA ASN A 633 0.11 -8.37 -23.55
C ASN A 633 0.19 -9.90 -23.50
N ALA A 634 -0.89 -10.60 -23.88
CA ALA A 634 -0.93 -12.06 -23.88
C ALA A 634 -0.13 -12.71 -25.02
N PHE A 635 0.03 -12.01 -26.15
CA PHE A 635 0.67 -12.56 -27.37
C PHE A 635 1.98 -11.86 -27.75
N GLY A 636 2.70 -11.25 -26.80
CA GLY A 636 4.08 -10.80 -27.00
C GLY A 636 4.25 -9.48 -27.76
N GLY A 637 3.31 -8.54 -27.65
CA GLY A 637 3.48 -7.16 -28.09
C GLY A 637 3.44 -6.95 -29.61
N ARG A 638 2.54 -7.61 -30.34
CA ARG A 638 2.47 -7.59 -31.81
C ARG A 638 2.01 -6.26 -32.44
N GLY A 639 1.76 -5.22 -31.63
CA GLY A 639 1.29 -3.92 -32.11
C GLY A 639 -0.13 -3.94 -32.69
N LEU A 640 -0.97 -4.88 -32.25
CA LEU A 640 -2.37 -5.00 -32.68
C LEU A 640 -3.15 -3.75 -32.23
N THR A 641 -3.83 -3.10 -33.17
CA THR A 641 -4.57 -1.87 -32.91
C THR A 641 -5.89 -2.12 -32.21
N SER A 642 -6.40 -1.13 -31.47
CA SER A 642 -7.68 -1.22 -30.75
C SER A 642 -8.53 0.04 -30.88
N GLU A 643 -9.80 -0.07 -30.49
CA GLU A 643 -10.74 1.04 -30.31
C GLU A 643 -11.58 0.80 -29.03
N SER A 644 -11.66 1.80 -28.14
CA SER A 644 -12.42 1.79 -26.89
C SER A 644 -13.79 2.47 -27.00
N VAL A 645 -13.90 3.55 -27.77
CA VAL A 645 -15.13 4.35 -27.92
C VAL A 645 -15.98 3.83 -29.09
N VAL A 646 -16.39 2.57 -29.00
CA VAL A 646 -17.15 1.87 -30.06
C VAL A 646 -18.61 1.61 -29.70
N TRP A 647 -19.01 1.85 -28.44
CA TRP A 647 -20.27 1.35 -27.89
C TRP A 647 -21.40 2.36 -28.01
N THR A 648 -22.55 1.91 -28.49
CA THR A 648 -23.81 2.66 -28.43
C THR A 648 -24.84 1.84 -27.68
N THR A 649 -25.66 2.50 -26.85
CA THR A 649 -26.73 1.83 -26.09
C THR A 649 -28.09 2.32 -26.58
N ASP A 650 -28.97 1.39 -26.94
CA ASP A 650 -30.37 1.68 -27.18
C ASP A 650 -31.07 1.91 -25.83
N SER A 651 -31.59 3.12 -25.60
CA SER A 651 -32.23 3.50 -24.34
C SER A 651 -33.54 2.77 -24.05
N SER A 652 -34.16 2.12 -25.03
CA SER A 652 -35.41 1.38 -24.88
C SER A 652 -35.20 -0.11 -24.59
N THR A 653 -34.11 -0.70 -25.11
CA THR A 653 -33.83 -2.14 -25.00
C THR A 653 -32.56 -2.46 -24.20
N ASN A 654 -31.76 -1.45 -23.86
CA ASN A 654 -30.40 -1.55 -23.31
C ASN A 654 -29.45 -2.40 -24.16
N VAL A 655 -29.76 -2.62 -25.44
CA VAL A 655 -28.88 -3.32 -26.36
C VAL A 655 -27.63 -2.50 -26.63
N LEU A 656 -26.47 -3.13 -26.45
CA LEU A 656 -25.15 -2.58 -26.76
C LEU A 656 -24.77 -2.95 -28.20
N SER A 657 -24.55 -1.94 -29.04
CA SER A 657 -24.04 -2.09 -30.40
C SER A 657 -22.65 -1.50 -30.50
N ALA A 658 -21.71 -2.28 -31.04
CA ALA A 658 -20.35 -1.82 -31.31
C ALA A 658 -20.21 -1.37 -32.78
N GLN A 659 -19.41 -0.34 -33.03
CA GLN A 659 -19.05 0.09 -34.38
C GLN A 659 -17.54 0.35 -34.47
N TRP A 660 -16.84 -0.48 -35.23
CA TRP A 660 -15.44 -0.30 -35.60
C TRP A 660 -15.29 0.73 -36.72
N THR A 661 -14.26 1.56 -36.65
CA THR A 661 -13.89 2.53 -37.68
C THR A 661 -12.62 2.03 -38.35
N ASN A 662 -12.67 1.72 -39.65
CA ASN A 662 -11.49 1.28 -40.38
C ASN A 662 -10.42 2.39 -40.45
N PRO A 663 -9.15 2.05 -40.72
CA PRO A 663 -8.08 3.05 -40.86
C PRO A 663 -8.33 4.13 -41.93
N ASP A 664 -9.15 3.84 -42.94
CA ASP A 664 -9.57 4.77 -43.99
C ASP A 664 -10.79 5.62 -43.61
N GLY A 665 -11.28 5.49 -42.37
CA GLY A 665 -12.48 6.15 -41.86
C GLY A 665 -13.80 5.47 -42.25
N SER A 666 -13.79 4.41 -43.06
CA SER A 666 -15.00 3.68 -43.43
C SER A 666 -15.57 2.88 -42.25
N ARG A 667 -16.89 2.68 -42.23
CA ARG A 667 -17.61 1.96 -41.17
C ARG A 667 -18.26 0.70 -41.73
N ALA A 668 -17.53 -0.40 -41.70
CA ALA A 668 -18.08 -1.71 -42.04
C ALA A 668 -18.99 -2.25 -40.92
N PRO A 669 -19.88 -3.21 -41.19
CA PRO A 669 -20.61 -3.91 -40.14
C PRO A 669 -19.65 -4.45 -39.06
N THR A 670 -20.03 -4.34 -37.79
CA THR A 670 -19.25 -4.86 -36.66
C THR A 670 -20.12 -5.85 -35.89
N VAL A 671 -20.14 -7.09 -36.37
CA VAL A 671 -21.15 -8.08 -35.94
C VAL A 671 -20.58 -8.97 -34.84
N PRO A 672 -21.18 -9.00 -33.62
CA PRO A 672 -20.73 -9.88 -32.56
C PRO A 672 -21.19 -11.33 -32.74
N PHE A 673 -20.31 -12.27 -32.40
CA PHE A 673 -20.59 -13.70 -32.36
C PHE A 673 -19.69 -14.39 -31.32
N VAL A 674 -20.05 -15.61 -30.94
CA VAL A 674 -19.21 -16.48 -30.12
C VAL A 674 -18.74 -17.68 -30.91
N GLN A 675 -17.51 -18.12 -30.65
CA GLN A 675 -16.95 -19.39 -31.12
C GLN A 675 -16.30 -20.06 -29.91
N GLY A 676 -16.85 -21.21 -29.47
CA GLY A 676 -16.58 -21.73 -28.13
C GLY A 676 -17.13 -20.79 -27.05
N ALA A 677 -16.32 -20.45 -26.04
CA ALA A 677 -16.69 -19.49 -25.00
C ALA A 677 -16.29 -18.05 -25.32
N ALA A 678 -15.46 -17.83 -26.34
CA ALA A 678 -14.88 -16.54 -26.65
C ALA A 678 -15.80 -15.65 -27.50
N ILE A 679 -15.74 -14.33 -27.24
CA ILE A 679 -16.54 -13.33 -27.94
C ILE A 679 -15.68 -12.62 -28.99
N TYR A 680 -16.19 -12.58 -30.22
CA TYR A 680 -15.55 -12.01 -31.39
C TYR A 680 -16.47 -11.05 -32.12
N PHE A 681 -15.89 -10.19 -32.96
CA PHE A 681 -16.60 -9.33 -33.90
C PHE A 681 -15.98 -9.45 -35.30
N SER A 682 -16.79 -9.32 -36.35
CA SER A 682 -16.26 -9.20 -37.72
C SER A 682 -17.25 -8.49 -38.64
N GLY A 683 -16.77 -8.07 -39.81
CA GLY A 683 -17.62 -7.54 -40.88
C GLY A 683 -18.43 -8.61 -41.62
N ASN A 684 -17.96 -9.86 -41.60
CA ASN A 684 -18.63 -10.99 -42.22
C ASN A 684 -18.35 -12.28 -41.42
N PRO A 685 -19.20 -12.62 -40.43
CA PRO A 685 -19.00 -13.82 -39.61
C PRO A 685 -18.96 -15.12 -40.43
N GLN A 686 -19.64 -15.19 -41.58
CA GLN A 686 -19.58 -16.35 -42.46
C GLN A 686 -18.20 -16.49 -43.12
N ALA A 687 -17.59 -15.39 -43.56
CA ALA A 687 -16.22 -15.42 -44.09
C ALA A 687 -15.21 -15.82 -43.00
N PHE A 688 -15.38 -15.32 -41.77
CA PHE A 688 -14.59 -15.77 -40.61
C PHE A 688 -14.73 -17.28 -40.37
N GLN A 689 -15.97 -17.82 -40.36
CA GLN A 689 -16.20 -19.25 -40.14
C GLN A 689 -15.60 -20.13 -41.25
N GLN A 690 -15.55 -19.65 -42.49
CA GLN A 690 -14.88 -20.37 -43.57
C GLN A 690 -13.37 -20.50 -43.35
N ALA A 691 -12.73 -19.49 -42.76
CA ALA A 691 -11.31 -19.53 -42.40
C ALA A 691 -11.04 -20.30 -41.09
N TYR A 692 -11.97 -20.23 -40.13
CA TYR A 692 -11.90 -20.87 -38.82
C TYR A 692 -13.12 -21.79 -38.61
N PRO A 693 -13.06 -23.08 -39.01
CA PRO A 693 -14.24 -23.93 -39.24
C PRO A 693 -15.01 -24.39 -37.99
N ALA A 694 -14.71 -23.87 -36.81
CA ALA A 694 -15.49 -24.18 -35.61
C ALA A 694 -16.86 -23.47 -35.65
N PRO A 695 -17.94 -24.08 -35.10
CA PRO A 695 -19.27 -23.47 -35.11
C PRO A 695 -19.28 -22.10 -34.43
N ILE A 696 -19.88 -21.11 -35.11
CA ILE A 696 -20.13 -19.79 -34.54
C ILE A 696 -21.61 -19.61 -34.21
N ARG A 697 -21.90 -18.79 -33.20
CA ARG A 697 -23.27 -18.37 -32.87
C ARG A 697 -23.33 -16.86 -32.77
N ARG A 698 -24.20 -16.22 -33.55
CA ARG A 698 -24.42 -14.77 -33.45
C ARG A 698 -25.04 -14.42 -32.10
N ILE A 699 -24.62 -13.29 -31.54
CA ILE A 699 -25.07 -12.84 -30.22
C ILE A 699 -25.58 -11.39 -30.25
N VAL A 700 -26.29 -11.02 -29.18
CA VAL A 700 -26.63 -9.65 -28.82
C VAL A 700 -26.10 -9.40 -27.41
N LEU A 701 -25.47 -8.23 -27.21
CA LEU A 701 -25.00 -7.79 -25.90
C LEU A 701 -26.04 -6.83 -25.33
N VAL A 702 -26.47 -7.05 -24.09
CA VAL A 702 -27.46 -6.21 -23.40
C VAL A 702 -26.89 -5.74 -22.08
N PHE A 703 -26.89 -4.43 -21.85
CA PHE A 703 -26.52 -3.86 -20.58
C PHE A 703 -27.64 -4.07 -19.57
N VAL A 704 -27.31 -4.68 -18.43
CA VAL A 704 -28.24 -4.94 -17.33
C VAL A 704 -27.76 -4.15 -16.12
N PRO A 705 -28.45 -3.06 -15.73
CA PRO A 705 -28.09 -2.29 -14.54
C PRO A 705 -27.95 -3.19 -13.30
N ALA A 706 -26.94 -2.91 -12.47
CA ALA A 706 -26.58 -3.71 -11.30
C ALA A 706 -27.57 -3.51 -10.14
#